data_AF-A0A5C9BDF8-F1
#
_entry.id   AF-A0A5C9BDF8-F1
#
_cell.length_a   1.000
_cell.length_b   1.000
_cell.length_c   1.000
_cell.angle_alpha   90.00
_cell.angle_beta   90.00
_cell.angle_gamma   90.00
#
_symmetry.space_group_name_H-M   'P 1'
#
loop_
_entity.id
_entity.type
_entity.pdbx_description
1 polymer ?
#
loop_
_entity_poly.entity_id
_entity_poly.type
_entity_poly.pdbx_seq_one_letter_code
_entity_poly.pdbx_strand_id
1 'polypeptide(L)'
;MPPVIASAGRGSPTGVVCYQHRQFPEKYRETLFVLDWTFGRVLALPLVRNGSAWKAEPELFLSSAGDHGFAPTDVEVGPDGSLFVSVGGRGTRGGVWRVSYPEGQNKKVAVDDVTADSSATDKLSACLTASQPLSSWSRARWQPLARQLGREPFVEAANNDALLPAVRLRAIDVLTELFGGVDASEAAQLRSAIPAEVRAKAIWSLGRTRVQPLDAEIAAAFLLDRDPLVNRAALEAILSAEKVSDWSLLVDGIVKQLGSDDRFNRLTASRLVTRLDQASFQSLSQSVVKTGWQATLMYAVGYLPRSTASTKYAIQLSLRILEGEHPANLKFQAARLLQLALGDMVPPAGTAPAFEAYSTRLDLSAFERDLDPLRVRLTETFPTGDAGVDRELSRALTMLSLANTKLLDKVLAKITDDSDPVEDIHYLLVAARIPTPRNRAQATAIARGLVRLEPKIVERKMHQDSSWDDRVGELYRELVKLDNELADQLVGQPEFGRPGHVLFLSQLPQDLLPKVIDSYVKAVSDDADYPWNNDVVFLIGESKQSEHRELLRRQLDQFKVRGAVLVILAQQPDERDRERFVEGLEESRTEVLTACLDALTNLKPSVRQAIGRRPKRFSAGPIFWRRRFRPSPHVRWEATLRR
;
A
#
# COMPACT_ATOMS: atom_id res chain seq x y z
N MET A 1 -5.75 4.37 11.34
CA MET A 1 -5.27 3.12 10.74
C MET A 1 -4.96 2.11 11.84
N PRO A 2 -5.15 0.80 11.62
CA PRO A 2 -4.67 -0.23 12.54
C PRO A 2 -3.14 -0.22 12.63
N PRO A 3 -2.53 -0.81 13.68
CA PRO A 3 -1.09 -1.00 13.76
C PRO A 3 -0.56 -1.79 12.56
N VAL A 4 0.47 -1.24 11.91
CA VAL A 4 1.27 -1.97 10.93
C VAL A 4 2.31 -2.78 11.70
N ILE A 5 2.17 -4.11 11.68
CA ILE A 5 3.06 -5.03 12.40
C ILE A 5 4.34 -5.30 11.59
N ALA A 6 4.23 -5.37 10.26
CA ALA A 6 5.35 -5.55 9.35
C ALA A 6 5.00 -4.97 7.96
N SER A 7 6.03 -4.67 7.16
CA SER A 7 5.89 -4.27 5.76
C SER A 7 6.62 -5.28 4.88
N ALA A 8 5.93 -5.88 3.92
CA ALA A 8 6.48 -6.89 2.99
C ALA A 8 6.66 -6.36 1.56
N GLY A 9 6.45 -5.06 1.34
CA GLY A 9 6.46 -4.44 0.02
C GLY A 9 5.26 -4.83 -0.84
N ARG A 10 5.44 -4.86 -2.17
CA ARG A 10 4.41 -5.35 -3.10
C ARG A 10 4.15 -6.84 -2.87
N GLY A 11 2.90 -7.25 -3.04
CA GLY A 11 2.50 -8.64 -2.95
C GLY A 11 0.99 -8.79 -3.17
N SER A 12 0.50 -10.01 -3.11
CA SER A 12 -0.93 -10.31 -3.06
C SER A 12 -1.20 -11.16 -1.83
N PRO A 13 -1.69 -10.55 -0.73
CA PRO A 13 -1.91 -11.28 0.52
C PRO A 13 -3.04 -12.28 0.35
N THR A 14 -2.82 -13.51 0.81
CA THR A 14 -3.84 -14.58 0.80
C THR A 14 -4.10 -15.09 2.22
N GLY A 15 -3.61 -16.27 2.59
CA GLY A 15 -3.84 -16.85 3.92
C GLY A 15 -2.92 -16.30 5.02
N VAL A 16 -3.39 -16.40 6.26
CA VAL A 16 -2.63 -16.08 7.47
C VAL A 16 -2.96 -17.08 8.58
N VAL A 17 -1.95 -17.54 9.33
CA VAL A 17 -2.17 -18.40 10.51
C VAL A 17 -1.20 -18.06 11.63
N CYS A 18 -1.68 -18.13 12.88
CA CYS A 18 -0.82 -18.06 14.06
C CYS A 18 -0.42 -19.48 14.47
N TYR A 19 0.89 -19.73 14.56
CA TYR A 19 1.42 -21.04 14.90
C TYR A 19 1.54 -21.22 16.41
N GLN A 20 0.45 -21.69 17.03
CA GLN A 20 0.31 -22.02 18.44
C GLN A 20 0.45 -23.54 18.66
N HIS A 21 1.48 -24.14 18.05
CA HIS A 21 1.83 -25.55 18.21
C HIS A 21 3.32 -25.68 18.58
N ARG A 22 3.72 -26.86 19.05
CA ARG A 22 5.09 -27.12 19.54
C ARG A 22 5.94 -27.97 18.58
N GLN A 23 5.43 -28.29 17.39
CA GLN A 23 6.10 -29.21 16.44
C GLN A 23 7.27 -28.50 15.74
N PHE A 24 7.10 -27.24 15.33
CA PHE A 24 8.19 -26.43 14.79
C PHE A 24 9.19 -26.02 15.89
N PRO A 25 10.44 -25.69 15.50
CA PRO A 25 11.43 -25.08 16.39
C PRO A 25 10.87 -23.89 17.16
N GLU A 26 11.45 -23.63 18.33
CA GLU A 26 10.98 -22.58 19.25
C GLU A 26 10.85 -21.21 18.57
N LYS A 27 11.75 -20.88 17.63
CA LYS A 27 11.71 -19.60 16.90
C LYS A 27 10.44 -19.36 16.06
N TYR A 28 9.68 -20.40 15.71
CA TYR A 28 8.44 -20.30 14.95
C TYR A 28 7.18 -20.46 15.81
N ARG A 29 7.33 -20.67 17.12
CA ARG A 29 6.18 -20.74 18.04
C ARG A 29 5.61 -19.33 18.26
N GLU A 30 4.29 -19.22 18.29
CA GLU A 30 3.54 -17.96 18.36
C GLU A 30 3.85 -16.98 17.21
N THR A 31 4.41 -17.48 16.10
CA THR A 31 4.71 -16.70 14.90
C THR A 31 3.51 -16.64 13.97
N LEU A 32 3.30 -15.50 13.30
CA LEU A 32 2.34 -15.40 12.20
C LEU A 32 3.00 -15.86 10.90
N PHE A 33 2.37 -16.80 10.21
CA PHE A 33 2.70 -17.13 8.83
C PHE A 33 1.74 -16.39 7.89
N VAL A 34 2.30 -15.60 6.98
CA VAL A 34 1.54 -14.78 6.02
C VAL A 34 1.94 -15.17 4.59
N LEU A 35 0.95 -15.39 3.74
CA LEU A 35 1.15 -15.82 2.36
C LEU A 35 1.16 -14.66 1.37
N ASP A 36 2.01 -14.75 0.36
CA ASP A 36 2.08 -13.84 -0.78
C ASP A 36 1.98 -14.63 -2.10
N TRP A 37 0.82 -14.49 -2.75
CA TRP A 37 0.51 -15.21 -3.99
C TRP A 37 1.33 -14.72 -5.18
N THR A 38 1.53 -13.40 -5.32
CA THR A 38 2.18 -12.79 -6.49
C THR A 38 3.63 -13.24 -6.63
N PHE A 39 4.37 -13.26 -5.52
CA PHE A 39 5.78 -13.62 -5.53
C PHE A 39 6.04 -15.05 -5.06
N GLY A 40 4.99 -15.80 -4.72
CA GLY A 40 5.11 -17.19 -4.33
C GLY A 40 5.93 -17.40 -3.06
N ARG A 41 5.52 -16.76 -1.96
CA ARG A 41 6.26 -16.77 -0.71
C ARG A 41 5.36 -17.03 0.49
N VAL A 42 5.89 -17.71 1.48
CA VAL A 42 5.38 -17.75 2.85
C VAL A 42 6.36 -16.96 3.71
N LEU A 43 5.86 -15.96 4.42
CA LEU A 43 6.65 -15.14 5.34
C LEU A 43 6.31 -15.53 6.77
N ALA A 44 7.33 -15.72 7.61
CA ALA A 44 7.19 -15.84 9.05
C ALA A 44 7.40 -14.46 9.69
N LEU A 45 6.49 -14.04 10.56
CA LEU A 45 6.54 -12.76 11.25
C LEU A 45 6.70 -13.02 12.76
N PRO A 46 7.93 -13.18 13.26
CA PRO A 46 8.18 -13.37 14.68
C PRO A 46 7.84 -12.06 15.43
N LEU A 47 6.78 -12.11 16.23
CA LEU A 47 6.23 -10.92 16.87
C LEU A 47 7.05 -10.49 18.09
N VAL A 48 7.45 -9.22 18.12
CA VAL A 48 8.10 -8.57 19.26
C VAL A 48 7.24 -7.41 19.76
N ARG A 49 7.11 -7.28 21.08
CA ARG A 49 6.34 -6.18 21.69
C ARG A 49 6.89 -4.82 21.28
N ASN A 50 5.99 -3.90 20.98
CA ASN A 50 6.32 -2.50 20.67
C ASN A 50 5.19 -1.57 21.15
N GLY A 51 5.38 -0.98 22.34
CA GLY A 51 4.34 -0.20 23.01
C GLY A 51 3.07 -1.03 23.21
N SER A 52 1.92 -0.48 22.83
CA SER A 52 0.63 -1.17 22.88
C SER A 52 0.37 -2.14 21.71
N ALA A 53 1.36 -2.38 20.85
CA ALA A 53 1.24 -3.18 19.64
C ALA A 53 2.40 -4.19 19.49
N TRP A 54 2.59 -4.65 18.26
CA TRP A 54 3.64 -5.58 17.86
C TRP A 54 4.43 -5.00 16.69
N LYS A 55 5.68 -5.42 16.56
CA LYS A 55 6.50 -5.28 15.36
C LYS A 55 7.08 -6.63 14.99
N ALA A 56 7.31 -6.85 13.71
CA ALA A 56 8.03 -8.01 13.21
C ALA A 56 8.85 -7.63 11.99
N GLU A 57 10.02 -8.24 11.86
CA GLU A 57 10.79 -8.25 10.63
C GLU A 57 10.41 -9.53 9.87
N PRO A 58 9.81 -9.45 8.66
CA PRO A 58 9.43 -10.64 7.90
C PRO A 58 10.65 -11.51 7.54
N GLU A 59 10.60 -12.79 7.92
CA GLU A 59 11.55 -13.82 7.48
C GLU A 59 10.92 -14.60 6.31
N LEU A 60 11.68 -14.83 5.23
CA LEU A 60 11.25 -15.75 4.18
C LEU A 60 11.28 -17.18 4.72
N PHE A 61 10.11 -17.80 4.88
CA PHE A 61 9.99 -19.17 5.39
C PHE A 61 10.01 -20.22 4.27
N LEU A 62 9.29 -19.95 3.19
CA LEU A 62 9.16 -20.85 2.05
C LEU A 62 8.97 -20.05 0.76
N SER A 63 9.65 -20.44 -0.31
CA SER A 63 9.46 -19.92 -1.67
C SER A 63 9.68 -21.02 -2.71
N SER A 64 9.27 -20.79 -3.96
CA SER A 64 9.69 -21.66 -5.05
C SER A 64 11.19 -21.54 -5.32
N ALA A 65 11.77 -22.63 -5.80
CA ALA A 65 13.04 -22.63 -6.52
C ALA A 65 12.73 -22.80 -8.02
N GLY A 66 13.08 -21.80 -8.84
CA GLY A 66 12.84 -21.81 -10.29
C GLY A 66 11.39 -21.51 -10.71
N ASP A 67 11.05 -21.88 -11.95
CA ASP A 67 9.81 -21.49 -12.64
C ASP A 67 8.58 -22.35 -12.27
N HIS A 68 8.74 -23.27 -11.32
CA HIS A 68 7.62 -24.04 -10.80
C HIS A 68 6.77 -23.14 -9.90
N GLY A 69 5.67 -22.64 -10.47
CA GLY A 69 4.73 -21.76 -9.79
C GLY A 69 4.31 -22.30 -8.43
N PHE A 70 4.76 -21.63 -7.37
CA PHE A 70 4.30 -21.82 -6.00
C PHE A 70 3.46 -20.60 -5.66
N ALA A 71 2.16 -20.67 -5.89
CA ALA A 71 1.28 -19.53 -5.69
C ALA A 71 0.36 -19.81 -4.48
N PRO A 72 0.80 -19.51 -3.24
CA PRO A 72 0.10 -19.94 -2.03
C PRO A 72 -1.24 -19.21 -1.88
N THR A 73 -2.29 -19.98 -1.67
CA THR A 73 -3.68 -19.49 -1.60
C THR A 73 -4.27 -19.53 -0.20
N ASP A 74 -3.86 -20.49 0.63
CA ASP A 74 -4.32 -20.60 2.01
C ASP A 74 -3.36 -21.47 2.85
N VAL A 75 -3.42 -21.33 4.18
CA VAL A 75 -2.56 -22.04 5.14
C VAL A 75 -3.29 -22.42 6.42
N GLU A 76 -3.07 -23.65 6.90
CA GLU A 76 -3.66 -24.15 8.16
C GLU A 76 -2.67 -25.03 8.94
N VAL A 77 -2.84 -25.12 10.27
CA VAL A 77 -2.02 -26.00 11.13
C VAL A 77 -2.80 -27.27 11.47
N GLY A 78 -2.25 -28.42 11.09
CA GLY A 78 -2.85 -29.72 11.36
C GLY A 78 -2.75 -30.15 12.83
N PRO A 79 -3.50 -31.19 13.24
CA PRO A 79 -3.44 -31.74 14.60
C PRO A 79 -2.06 -32.25 15.02
N ASP A 80 -1.23 -32.63 14.05
CA ASP A 80 0.16 -33.05 14.28
C ASP A 80 1.15 -31.88 14.36
N GLY A 81 0.66 -30.64 14.17
CA GLY A 81 1.47 -29.42 14.13
C GLY A 81 2.16 -29.15 12.81
N SER A 82 1.90 -29.93 11.75
CA SER A 82 2.38 -29.62 10.40
C SER A 82 1.63 -28.41 9.83
N LEU A 83 2.32 -27.61 9.03
CA LEU A 83 1.73 -26.51 8.27
C LEU A 83 1.29 -27.02 6.90
N PHE A 84 0.02 -26.87 6.56
CA PHE A 84 -0.53 -27.24 5.26
C PHE A 84 -0.76 -25.98 4.43
N VAL A 85 -0.13 -25.88 3.27
CA VAL A 85 -0.21 -24.73 2.36
C VAL A 85 -0.87 -25.16 1.05
N SER A 86 -2.03 -24.60 0.73
CA SER A 86 -2.64 -24.78 -0.58
C SER A 86 -2.00 -23.83 -1.59
N VAL A 87 -1.84 -24.29 -2.84
CA VAL A 87 -1.29 -23.49 -3.95
C VAL A 87 -2.16 -23.62 -5.19
N GLY A 88 -2.17 -22.58 -6.03
CA GLY A 88 -2.80 -22.60 -7.36
C GLY A 88 -3.36 -21.24 -7.79
N GLY A 89 -4.17 -21.24 -8.85
CA GLY A 89 -4.85 -20.04 -9.39
C GLY A 89 -4.27 -19.56 -10.73
N ARG A 90 -5.04 -18.77 -11.49
CA ARG A 90 -4.65 -18.24 -12.83
C ARG A 90 -4.08 -19.28 -13.80
N GLY A 91 -4.64 -20.49 -13.81
CA GLY A 91 -4.18 -21.59 -14.67
C GLY A 91 -2.86 -22.25 -14.23
N THR A 92 -2.29 -21.87 -13.09
CA THR A 92 -1.14 -22.56 -12.48
C THR A 92 -1.55 -23.90 -11.87
N ARG A 93 -0.57 -24.80 -11.70
CA ARG A 93 -0.80 -26.12 -11.10
C ARG A 93 -1.27 -25.98 -9.65
N GLY A 94 -2.39 -26.62 -9.33
CA GLY A 94 -2.91 -26.70 -7.96
C GLY A 94 -2.26 -27.81 -7.12
N GLY A 95 -2.23 -27.64 -5.80
CA GLY A 95 -1.75 -28.67 -4.87
C GLY A 95 -1.82 -28.25 -3.40
N VAL A 96 -1.46 -29.19 -2.51
CA VAL A 96 -1.30 -28.93 -1.07
C VAL A 96 0.08 -29.42 -0.66
N TRP A 97 0.85 -28.52 -0.03
CA TRP A 97 2.15 -28.81 0.55
C TRP A 97 1.99 -29.04 2.04
N ARG A 98 2.62 -30.09 2.57
CA ARG A 98 2.76 -30.32 4.01
C ARG A 98 4.19 -29.99 4.42
N VAL A 99 4.34 -29.01 5.32
CA VAL A 99 5.63 -28.63 5.90
C VAL A 99 5.65 -29.11 7.34
N SER A 100 6.70 -29.86 7.69
CA SER A 100 6.83 -30.47 9.00
C SER A 100 8.28 -30.51 9.44
N TYR A 101 8.56 -30.31 10.73
CA TYR A 101 9.89 -30.45 11.29
C TYR A 101 10.12 -31.87 11.83
N PRO A 102 10.97 -32.71 11.23
CA PRO A 102 11.08 -34.13 11.59
C PRO A 102 11.39 -34.39 13.08
N GLU A 103 12.28 -33.60 13.67
CA GLU A 103 12.65 -33.75 15.09
C GLU A 103 11.51 -33.39 16.06
N GLY A 104 10.49 -32.68 15.57
CA GLY A 104 9.28 -32.34 16.33
C GLY A 104 8.17 -33.38 16.26
N GLN A 105 8.18 -34.30 15.29
CA GLN A 105 7.04 -35.19 14.95
C GLN A 105 6.70 -36.23 16.02
N ASN A 106 7.59 -36.50 16.99
CA ASN A 106 7.42 -37.58 17.97
C ASN A 106 7.12 -37.12 19.40
N LYS A 107 6.89 -35.82 19.63
CA LYS A 107 6.53 -35.32 20.96
C LYS A 107 5.01 -35.35 21.15
N LYS A 108 4.43 -36.55 21.27
CA LYS A 108 3.07 -36.67 21.84
C LYS A 108 3.09 -36.00 23.20
N VAL A 109 2.27 -34.98 23.40
CA VAL A 109 2.14 -34.36 24.72
C VAL A 109 1.14 -35.23 25.48
N ALA A 110 1.44 -35.63 26.72
CA ALA A 110 0.55 -36.50 27.53
C ALA A 110 -0.90 -35.98 27.64
N VAL A 111 -1.07 -34.68 27.43
CA VAL A 111 -2.31 -33.94 27.40
C VAL A 111 -3.23 -34.34 26.20
N ASP A 112 -2.66 -34.88 25.12
CA ASP A 112 -3.41 -35.26 23.92
C ASP A 112 -4.25 -36.54 24.09
N ASP A 113 -4.00 -37.32 25.15
CA ASP A 113 -4.71 -38.58 25.46
C ASP A 113 -5.77 -38.39 26.57
N VAL A 114 -6.03 -37.15 27.01
CA VAL A 114 -7.01 -36.82 28.06
C VAL A 114 -8.44 -36.99 27.53
N THR A 115 -9.28 -37.69 28.29
CA THR A 115 -10.68 -37.98 27.97
C THR A 115 -11.65 -37.42 29.01
N ALA A 116 -12.96 -37.60 28.80
CA ALA A 116 -14.00 -37.22 29.75
C ALA A 116 -13.92 -38.00 31.10
N ASP A 117 -13.18 -39.10 31.16
CA ASP A 117 -13.02 -39.93 32.36
C ASP A 117 -11.72 -39.61 33.12
N SER A 118 -10.84 -38.79 32.55
CA SER A 118 -9.60 -38.36 33.20
C SER A 118 -9.86 -37.49 34.44
N SER A 119 -8.83 -37.33 35.28
CA SER A 119 -8.92 -36.51 36.49
C SER A 119 -9.25 -35.04 36.18
N ALA A 120 -9.81 -34.31 37.14
CA ALA A 120 -10.11 -32.89 36.97
C ALA A 120 -8.84 -32.07 36.65
N THR A 121 -7.70 -32.43 37.27
CA THR A 121 -6.40 -31.80 37.03
C THR A 121 -5.91 -32.02 35.60
N ASP A 122 -6.03 -33.24 35.08
CA ASP A 122 -5.62 -33.55 33.69
C ASP A 122 -6.49 -32.82 32.67
N LYS A 123 -7.80 -32.78 32.90
CA LYS A 123 -8.75 -32.03 32.07
C LYS A 123 -8.43 -30.53 32.06
N LEU A 124 -8.12 -29.96 33.22
CA LEU A 124 -7.79 -28.54 33.33
C LEU A 124 -6.49 -28.24 32.57
N SER A 125 -5.46 -29.07 32.77
CA SER A 125 -4.20 -28.99 32.03
C SER A 125 -4.42 -29.07 30.51
N ALA A 126 -5.34 -29.94 30.05
CA ALA A 126 -5.72 -30.06 28.65
C ALA A 126 -6.37 -28.82 28.07
N CYS A 127 -7.27 -28.19 28.80
CA CYS A 127 -7.89 -26.95 28.35
C CYS A 127 -6.88 -25.78 28.28
N LEU A 128 -5.97 -25.72 29.25
CA LEU A 128 -5.02 -24.61 29.43
C LEU A 128 -3.79 -24.70 28.52
N THR A 129 -3.45 -25.89 28.02
CA THR A 129 -2.24 -26.11 27.21
C THR A 129 -2.51 -26.66 25.81
N ALA A 130 -3.79 -26.69 25.40
CA ALA A 130 -4.25 -27.13 24.09
C ALA A 130 -3.48 -26.46 22.95
N SER A 131 -2.91 -27.27 22.05
CA SER A 131 -2.28 -26.78 20.83
C SER A 131 -3.33 -26.23 19.85
N GLN A 132 -2.99 -25.16 19.14
CA GLN A 132 -3.89 -24.43 18.23
C GLN A 132 -5.30 -24.24 18.82
N PRO A 133 -5.46 -23.61 20.00
CA PRO A 133 -6.69 -23.67 20.79
C PRO A 133 -7.94 -23.11 20.06
N LEU A 134 -7.75 -22.31 19.02
CA LEU A 134 -8.82 -21.73 18.21
C LEU A 134 -9.19 -22.59 16.99
N SER A 135 -8.40 -23.61 16.62
CA SER A 135 -8.72 -24.49 15.51
C SER A 135 -9.93 -25.37 15.83
N SER A 136 -10.71 -25.72 14.81
CA SER A 136 -11.93 -26.54 14.98
C SER A 136 -11.62 -27.91 15.61
N TRP A 137 -10.51 -28.54 15.22
CA TRP A 137 -10.11 -29.84 15.75
C TRP A 137 -9.68 -29.75 17.22
N SER A 138 -9.01 -28.67 17.62
CA SER A 138 -8.60 -28.46 19.02
C SER A 138 -9.80 -28.16 19.90
N ARG A 139 -10.70 -27.28 19.43
CA ARG A 139 -11.96 -26.95 20.10
C ARG A 139 -12.85 -28.15 20.37
N ALA A 140 -12.96 -29.06 19.39
CA ALA A 140 -13.72 -30.30 19.55
C ALA A 140 -13.22 -31.17 20.72
N ARG A 141 -11.94 -31.01 21.12
CA ARG A 141 -11.34 -31.76 22.23
C ARG A 141 -11.45 -31.01 23.56
N TRP A 142 -11.02 -29.75 23.63
CA TRP A 142 -10.93 -29.06 24.93
C TRP A 142 -12.26 -28.49 25.42
N GLN A 143 -13.19 -28.10 24.54
CA GLN A 143 -14.45 -27.46 24.97
C GLN A 143 -15.36 -28.39 25.79
N PRO A 144 -15.55 -29.68 25.44
CA PRO A 144 -16.31 -30.61 26.27
C PRO A 144 -15.71 -30.78 27.66
N LEU A 145 -14.38 -30.88 27.76
CA LEU A 145 -13.68 -31.00 29.05
C LEU A 145 -13.87 -29.74 29.90
N ALA A 146 -13.72 -28.56 29.31
CA ALA A 146 -13.97 -27.29 30.00
C ALA A 146 -15.41 -27.20 30.53
N ARG A 147 -16.40 -27.56 29.71
CA ARG A 147 -17.82 -27.55 30.14
C ARG A 147 -18.09 -28.48 31.31
N GLN A 148 -17.43 -29.65 31.35
CA GLN A 148 -17.55 -30.59 32.47
C GLN A 148 -16.89 -30.06 33.75
N LEU A 149 -15.77 -29.35 33.64
CA LEU A 149 -15.06 -28.73 34.77
C LEU A 149 -15.83 -27.54 35.37
N GLY A 150 -16.56 -26.80 34.53
CA GLY A 150 -17.21 -25.55 34.94
C GLY A 150 -16.24 -24.36 34.96
N ARG A 151 -16.69 -23.26 35.53
CA ARG A 151 -16.04 -21.94 35.46
C ARG A 151 -14.86 -21.80 36.44
N GLU A 152 -15.09 -22.10 37.72
CA GLU A 152 -14.17 -21.83 38.84
C GLU A 152 -12.71 -22.23 38.62
N PRO A 153 -12.39 -23.44 38.10
CA PRO A 153 -11.00 -23.84 37.86
C PRO A 153 -10.25 -22.88 36.92
N PHE A 154 -10.94 -22.23 35.99
CA PHE A 154 -10.34 -21.24 35.09
C PHE A 154 -10.18 -19.87 35.74
N VAL A 155 -11.07 -19.50 36.68
CA VAL A 155 -10.91 -18.28 37.50
C VAL A 155 -9.69 -18.43 38.42
N GLU A 156 -9.55 -19.58 39.07
CA GLU A 156 -8.37 -19.91 39.89
C GLU A 156 -7.09 -19.89 39.05
N ALA A 157 -7.11 -20.52 37.86
CA ALA A 157 -5.96 -20.51 36.97
C ALA A 157 -5.58 -19.11 36.47
N ALA A 158 -6.55 -18.23 36.18
CA ALA A 158 -6.28 -16.85 35.77
C ALA A 158 -5.58 -16.05 36.90
N ASN A 159 -5.99 -16.25 38.15
CA ASN A 159 -5.46 -15.55 39.33
C ASN A 159 -4.20 -16.19 39.92
N ASN A 160 -3.79 -17.37 39.47
CA ASN A 160 -2.63 -18.06 40.01
C ASN A 160 -1.31 -17.51 39.42
N ASP A 161 -0.62 -16.67 40.19
CA ASP A 161 0.66 -16.08 39.82
C ASP A 161 1.82 -17.09 39.68
N ALA A 162 1.67 -18.33 40.18
CA ALA A 162 2.65 -19.39 39.98
C ALA A 162 2.60 -20.00 38.55
N LEU A 163 1.53 -19.75 37.80
CA LEU A 163 1.38 -20.24 36.42
C LEU A 163 2.02 -19.28 35.40
N LEU A 164 2.50 -19.85 34.29
CA LEU A 164 3.04 -19.07 33.17
C LEU A 164 1.99 -18.09 32.62
N PRO A 165 2.37 -16.89 32.18
CA PRO A 165 1.42 -15.91 31.62
C PRO A 165 0.54 -16.49 30.50
N ALA A 166 1.11 -17.28 29.59
CA ALA A 166 0.35 -17.91 28.49
C ALA A 166 -0.78 -18.83 28.98
N VAL A 167 -0.57 -19.55 30.09
CA VAL A 167 -1.57 -20.42 30.70
C VAL A 167 -2.70 -19.59 31.31
N ARG A 168 -2.35 -18.49 32.00
CA ARG A 168 -3.32 -17.58 32.61
C ARG A 168 -4.16 -16.85 31.54
N LEU A 169 -3.52 -16.40 30.46
CA LEU A 169 -4.21 -15.84 29.30
C LEU A 169 -5.21 -16.83 28.70
N ARG A 170 -4.79 -18.11 28.57
CA ARG A 170 -5.66 -19.16 28.06
C ARG A 170 -6.85 -19.41 28.98
N ALA A 171 -6.67 -19.34 30.30
CA ALA A 171 -7.77 -19.43 31.25
C ALA A 171 -8.81 -18.32 31.03
N ILE A 172 -8.36 -17.08 30.83
CA ILE A 172 -9.24 -15.94 30.51
C ILE A 172 -9.93 -16.13 29.15
N ASP A 173 -9.24 -16.68 28.14
CA ASP A 173 -9.88 -17.04 26.86
C ASP A 173 -11.03 -18.04 27.06
N VAL A 174 -10.80 -19.10 27.84
CA VAL A 174 -11.83 -20.10 28.13
C VAL A 174 -13.01 -19.47 28.88
N LEU A 175 -12.76 -18.64 29.89
CA LEU A 175 -13.80 -17.88 30.60
C LEU A 175 -14.64 -17.04 29.63
N THR A 176 -13.98 -16.33 28.73
CA THR A 176 -14.63 -15.44 27.75
C THR A 176 -15.42 -16.22 26.70
N GLU A 177 -14.89 -17.32 26.19
CA GLU A 177 -15.52 -18.12 25.14
C GLU A 177 -16.71 -18.96 25.64
N LEU A 178 -16.64 -19.49 26.87
CA LEU A 178 -17.61 -20.49 27.36
C LEU A 178 -18.42 -20.06 28.58
N PHE A 179 -17.91 -19.15 29.42
CA PHE A 179 -18.46 -18.90 30.75
C PHE A 179 -18.87 -17.45 30.97
N GLY A 180 -19.03 -16.67 29.90
CA GLY A 180 -19.53 -15.29 29.98
C GLY A 180 -18.46 -14.27 30.36
N GLY A 181 -17.18 -14.62 30.34
CA GLY A 181 -16.04 -13.72 30.56
C GLY A 181 -15.74 -13.40 32.02
N VAL A 182 -14.77 -12.53 32.22
CA VAL A 182 -14.33 -12.04 33.53
C VAL A 182 -15.32 -10.97 34.03
N ASP A 183 -15.74 -11.05 35.29
CA ASP A 183 -16.61 -10.05 35.91
C ASP A 183 -15.83 -8.86 36.50
N ALA A 184 -16.54 -7.85 37.04
CA ALA A 184 -15.93 -6.64 37.58
C ALA A 184 -15.01 -6.92 38.79
N SER A 185 -15.37 -7.85 39.66
CA SER A 185 -14.60 -8.22 40.86
C SER A 185 -13.33 -8.95 40.46
N GLU A 186 -13.44 -9.93 39.57
CA GLU A 186 -12.32 -10.69 39.02
C GLU A 186 -11.38 -9.78 38.21
N ALA A 187 -11.91 -8.83 37.42
CA ALA A 187 -11.09 -7.84 36.73
C ALA A 187 -10.34 -6.94 37.71
N ALA A 188 -10.98 -6.52 38.81
CA ALA A 188 -10.33 -5.74 39.86
C ALA A 188 -9.16 -6.48 40.50
N GLN A 189 -9.30 -7.80 40.72
CA GLN A 189 -8.23 -8.67 41.22
C GLN A 189 -7.10 -8.80 40.18
N LEU A 190 -7.43 -9.17 38.94
CA LEU A 190 -6.46 -9.36 37.86
C LEU A 190 -5.71 -8.08 37.49
N ARG A 191 -6.24 -6.89 37.80
CA ARG A 191 -5.53 -5.60 37.66
C ARG A 191 -4.22 -5.57 38.46
N SER A 192 -4.08 -6.38 39.50
CA SER A 192 -2.83 -6.45 40.28
C SER A 192 -1.79 -7.42 39.70
N ALA A 193 -2.13 -8.19 38.66
CA ALA A 193 -1.24 -9.19 38.08
C ALA A 193 0.06 -8.56 37.55
N ILE A 194 1.19 -9.21 37.83
CA ILE A 194 2.52 -8.74 37.39
C ILE A 194 2.60 -8.61 35.84
N PRO A 195 2.22 -9.64 35.04
CA PRO A 195 2.30 -9.56 33.59
C PRO A 195 1.25 -8.59 33.02
N ALA A 196 1.68 -7.65 32.18
CA ALA A 196 0.78 -6.69 31.54
C ALA A 196 -0.25 -7.38 30.63
N GLU A 197 0.13 -8.48 30.00
CA GLU A 197 -0.75 -9.26 29.13
C GLU A 197 -1.97 -9.78 29.88
N VAL A 198 -1.80 -10.26 31.11
CA VAL A 198 -2.90 -10.76 31.94
C VAL A 198 -3.85 -9.63 32.31
N ARG A 199 -3.32 -8.47 32.72
CA ARG A 199 -4.13 -7.27 33.01
C ARG A 199 -4.90 -6.80 31.77
N ALA A 200 -4.22 -6.71 30.62
CA ALA A 200 -4.84 -6.32 29.36
C ALA A 200 -5.93 -7.31 28.92
N LYS A 201 -5.70 -8.60 29.13
CA LYS A 201 -6.67 -9.66 28.82
C LYS A 201 -7.90 -9.62 29.73
N ALA A 202 -7.73 -9.26 31.00
CA ALA A 202 -8.84 -9.11 31.94
C ALA A 202 -9.82 -8.01 31.50
N ILE A 203 -9.33 -6.78 31.25
CA ILE A 203 -10.19 -5.67 30.79
C ILE A 203 -10.78 -5.93 29.38
N TRP A 204 -10.04 -6.60 28.51
CA TRP A 204 -10.54 -7.08 27.22
C TRP A 204 -11.71 -8.07 27.38
N SER A 205 -11.62 -8.97 28.36
CA SER A 205 -12.66 -9.96 28.64
C SER A 205 -13.90 -9.27 29.17
N LEU A 206 -13.74 -8.40 30.18
CA LEU A 206 -14.82 -7.58 30.75
C LEU A 206 -15.53 -6.75 29.67
N GLY A 207 -14.78 -6.11 28.76
CA GLY A 207 -15.36 -5.34 27.65
C GLY A 207 -16.15 -6.17 26.62
N ARG A 208 -15.98 -7.49 26.61
CA ARG A 208 -16.70 -8.41 25.70
C ARG A 208 -17.94 -9.03 26.33
N THR A 209 -18.10 -8.94 27.64
CA THR A 209 -19.30 -9.41 28.33
C THR A 209 -20.41 -8.38 28.13
N ARG A 210 -21.36 -8.65 27.22
CA ARG A 210 -22.42 -7.69 26.83
C ARG A 210 -23.65 -7.69 27.76
N VAL A 211 -23.59 -8.39 28.88
CA VAL A 211 -24.76 -8.61 29.75
C VAL A 211 -25.05 -7.37 30.60
N GLN A 212 -24.03 -6.60 30.96
CA GLN A 212 -24.15 -5.41 31.80
C GLN A 212 -23.40 -4.23 31.17
N PRO A 213 -23.75 -2.98 31.53
CA PRO A 213 -22.90 -1.82 31.20
C PRO A 213 -21.47 -2.06 31.69
N LEU A 214 -20.48 -1.60 30.92
CA LEU A 214 -19.09 -1.64 31.36
C LEU A 214 -18.92 -0.77 32.59
N ASP A 215 -18.41 -1.36 33.67
CA ASP A 215 -18.11 -0.66 34.91
C ASP A 215 -16.99 0.38 34.68
N ALA A 216 -17.36 1.65 34.79
CA ALA A 216 -16.46 2.77 34.56
C ALA A 216 -15.40 2.93 35.65
N GLU A 217 -15.67 2.57 36.91
CA GLU A 217 -14.69 2.66 37.99
C GLU A 217 -13.57 1.64 37.77
N ILE A 218 -13.93 0.41 37.41
CA ILE A 218 -12.98 -0.62 37.04
C ILE A 218 -12.20 -0.21 35.79
N ALA A 219 -12.88 0.22 34.72
CA ALA A 219 -12.23 0.60 33.47
C ALA A 219 -11.28 1.82 33.63
N ALA A 220 -11.65 2.81 34.45
CA ALA A 220 -10.81 3.98 34.75
C ALA A 220 -9.44 3.58 35.30
N ALA A 221 -9.42 2.57 36.17
CA ALA A 221 -8.19 2.07 36.74
C ALA A 221 -7.24 1.45 35.69
N PHE A 222 -7.77 0.75 34.69
CA PHE A 222 -6.97 0.19 33.59
C PHE A 222 -6.51 1.27 32.59
N LEU A 223 -7.26 2.36 32.41
CA LEU A 223 -6.80 3.52 31.63
C LEU A 223 -5.60 4.23 32.27
N LEU A 224 -5.42 4.07 33.58
CA LEU A 224 -4.31 4.66 34.32
C LEU A 224 -3.14 3.70 34.54
N ASP A 225 -3.21 2.46 34.03
CA ASP A 225 -2.13 1.46 34.11
C ASP A 225 -0.80 2.01 33.58
N ARG A 226 0.31 1.44 34.07
CA ARG A 226 1.67 1.79 33.66
C ARG A 226 2.04 1.25 32.29
N ASP A 227 1.38 0.19 31.83
CA ASP A 227 1.70 -0.46 30.57
C ASP A 227 0.76 0.01 29.44
N PRO A 228 1.31 0.47 28.29
CA PRO A 228 0.50 0.98 27.19
C PRO A 228 -0.42 -0.08 26.57
N LEU A 229 -0.08 -1.36 26.62
CA LEU A 229 -0.95 -2.45 26.16
C LEU A 229 -2.25 -2.51 26.96
N VAL A 230 -2.14 -2.36 28.28
CA VAL A 230 -3.29 -2.42 29.20
C VAL A 230 -4.20 -1.23 28.95
N ASN A 231 -3.61 -0.03 28.82
CA ASN A 231 -4.37 1.16 28.49
C ASN A 231 -5.10 1.02 27.15
N ARG A 232 -4.45 0.44 26.13
CA ARG A 232 -5.10 0.20 24.83
C ARG A 232 -6.26 -0.77 24.95
N ALA A 233 -6.07 -1.88 25.65
CA ALA A 233 -7.12 -2.86 25.87
C ALA A 233 -8.33 -2.24 26.60
N ALA A 234 -8.08 -1.34 27.56
CA ALA A 234 -9.13 -0.58 28.24
C ALA A 234 -9.86 0.38 27.29
N LEU A 235 -9.12 1.16 26.49
CA LEU A 235 -9.71 2.05 25.48
C LEU A 235 -10.57 1.28 24.47
N GLU A 236 -10.09 0.14 23.97
CA GLU A 236 -10.81 -0.73 23.03
C GLU A 236 -12.03 -1.37 23.69
N ALA A 237 -11.94 -1.81 24.95
CA ALA A 237 -13.06 -2.31 25.75
C ALA A 237 -14.16 -1.25 25.87
N ILE A 238 -13.82 -0.04 26.30
CA ILE A 238 -14.76 1.10 26.40
C ILE A 238 -15.37 1.42 25.02
N LEU A 239 -14.54 1.46 23.97
CA LEU A 239 -15.00 1.76 22.61
C LEU A 239 -15.98 0.71 22.08
N SER A 240 -15.80 -0.56 22.46
CA SER A 240 -16.66 -1.67 22.05
C SER A 240 -17.91 -1.86 22.91
N ALA A 241 -17.89 -1.34 24.14
CA ALA A 241 -19.01 -1.44 25.07
C ALA A 241 -20.25 -0.71 24.54
N GLU A 242 -21.41 -1.36 24.59
CA GLU A 242 -22.69 -0.74 24.18
C GLU A 242 -23.06 0.42 25.12
N LYS A 243 -22.94 0.17 26.44
CA LYS A 243 -23.17 1.15 27.51
C LYS A 243 -22.00 1.14 28.48
N VAL A 244 -21.72 2.32 29.04
CA VAL A 244 -20.77 2.56 30.12
C VAL A 244 -21.57 3.08 31.31
N SER A 245 -21.27 2.64 32.53
CA SER A 245 -22.04 3.01 33.72
C SER A 245 -22.00 4.52 34.02
N ASP A 246 -20.81 5.14 33.94
CA ASP A 246 -20.61 6.57 34.17
C ASP A 246 -19.39 7.11 33.39
N TRP A 247 -19.61 8.00 32.42
CA TRP A 247 -18.52 8.57 31.62
C TRP A 247 -17.63 9.54 32.40
N SER A 248 -18.13 10.16 33.48
CA SER A 248 -17.40 11.17 34.23
C SER A 248 -16.15 10.58 34.90
N LEU A 249 -16.24 9.31 35.35
CA LEU A 249 -15.13 8.57 35.96
C LEU A 249 -14.00 8.24 34.97
N LEU A 250 -14.28 8.25 33.67
CA LEU A 250 -13.30 7.92 32.63
C LEU A 250 -12.51 9.13 32.14
N VAL A 251 -12.95 10.36 32.45
CA VAL A 251 -12.40 11.59 31.87
C VAL A 251 -10.89 11.70 32.09
N ASP A 252 -10.41 11.53 33.32
CA ASP A 252 -8.98 11.64 33.64
C ASP A 252 -8.13 10.60 32.91
N GLY A 253 -8.63 9.37 32.83
CA GLY A 253 -8.00 8.29 32.08
C GLY A 253 -7.92 8.61 30.59
N ILE A 254 -9.01 9.12 29.99
CA ILE A 254 -9.03 9.51 28.58
C ILE A 254 -8.08 10.69 28.33
N VAL A 255 -8.05 11.70 29.20
CA VAL A 255 -7.13 12.85 29.10
C VAL A 255 -5.67 12.38 29.13
N LYS A 256 -5.31 11.50 30.07
CA LYS A 256 -3.98 10.88 30.12
C LYS A 256 -3.65 10.17 28.81
N GLN A 257 -4.58 9.39 28.26
CA GLN A 257 -4.33 8.61 27.06
C GLN A 257 -4.29 9.44 25.77
N LEU A 258 -5.02 10.56 25.69
CA LEU A 258 -4.86 11.55 24.60
C LEU A 258 -3.44 12.13 24.59
N GLY A 259 -2.81 12.27 25.75
CA GLY A 259 -1.43 12.72 25.92
C GLY A 259 -0.36 11.62 25.91
N SER A 260 -0.73 10.33 25.79
CA SER A 260 0.19 9.18 25.93
C SER A 260 1.31 9.19 24.89
N ASP A 261 2.50 8.67 25.23
CA ASP A 261 3.59 8.48 24.27
C ASP A 261 3.25 7.42 23.21
N ASP A 262 2.38 6.45 23.54
CA ASP A 262 1.92 5.43 22.61
C ASP A 262 0.88 5.99 21.62
N ARG A 263 1.22 5.99 20.33
CA ARG A 263 0.37 6.56 19.28
C ARG A 263 -0.98 5.87 19.14
N PHE A 264 -1.08 4.57 19.43
CA PHE A 264 -2.32 3.82 19.27
C PHE A 264 -3.26 4.08 20.44
N ASN A 265 -2.72 4.33 21.63
CA ASN A 265 -3.50 4.81 22.76
C ASN A 265 -4.09 6.18 22.46
N ARG A 266 -3.26 7.12 21.97
CA ARG A 266 -3.72 8.45 21.54
C ARG A 266 -4.86 8.37 20.52
N LEU A 267 -4.68 7.57 19.46
CA LEU A 267 -5.67 7.42 18.39
C LEU A 267 -6.95 6.72 18.86
N THR A 268 -6.85 5.74 19.76
CA THR A 268 -8.03 5.06 20.30
C THR A 268 -8.77 5.97 21.28
N ALA A 269 -8.05 6.74 22.11
CA ALA A 269 -8.64 7.73 23.00
C ALA A 269 -9.37 8.84 22.25
N SER A 270 -8.82 9.33 21.12
CA SER A 270 -9.51 10.35 20.31
C SER A 270 -10.86 9.87 19.77
N ARG A 271 -11.03 8.56 19.55
CA ARG A 271 -12.31 7.97 19.14
C ARG A 271 -13.34 7.93 20.27
N LEU A 272 -12.92 7.92 21.53
CA LEU A 272 -13.85 7.98 22.67
C LEU A 272 -14.45 9.39 22.86
N VAL A 273 -13.76 10.44 22.42
CA VAL A 273 -14.25 11.82 22.50
C VAL A 273 -15.62 11.97 21.82
N THR A 274 -15.89 11.22 20.76
CA THR A 274 -17.18 11.24 20.04
C THR A 274 -18.32 10.57 20.81
N ARG A 275 -18.01 9.71 21.78
CA ARG A 275 -18.99 8.96 22.58
C ARG A 275 -19.37 9.64 23.89
N LEU A 276 -18.58 10.61 24.35
CA LEU A 276 -18.83 11.31 25.60
C LEU A 276 -20.17 12.05 25.57
N ASP A 277 -20.90 11.97 26.68
CA ASP A 277 -22.01 12.88 26.97
C ASP A 277 -21.52 14.34 27.08
N GLN A 278 -22.46 15.28 27.08
CA GLN A 278 -22.14 16.71 27.03
C GLN A 278 -21.33 17.20 28.24
N ALA A 279 -21.61 16.69 29.45
CA ALA A 279 -20.96 17.14 30.68
C ALA A 279 -19.52 16.60 30.74
N SER A 280 -19.34 15.31 30.46
CA SER A 280 -18.04 14.65 30.39
C SER A 280 -17.16 15.24 29.28
N PHE A 281 -17.76 15.58 28.14
CA PHE A 281 -17.06 16.27 27.04
C PHE A 281 -16.55 17.65 27.47
N GLN A 282 -17.36 18.45 28.17
CA GLN A 282 -16.93 19.75 28.68
C GLN A 282 -15.79 19.62 29.69
N SER A 283 -15.91 18.69 30.64
CA SER A 283 -14.86 18.40 31.62
C SER A 283 -13.55 17.98 30.95
N LEU A 284 -13.63 17.11 29.95
CA LEU A 284 -12.47 16.69 29.16
C LEU A 284 -11.83 17.89 28.45
N SER A 285 -12.63 18.75 27.81
CA SER A 285 -12.13 19.91 27.04
C SER A 285 -11.33 20.90 27.89
N GLN A 286 -11.71 21.08 29.15
CA GLN A 286 -11.00 21.95 30.11
C GLN A 286 -9.70 21.32 30.62
N SER A 287 -9.63 19.99 30.66
CA SER A 287 -8.51 19.24 31.23
C SER A 287 -7.39 18.99 30.22
N VAL A 288 -7.72 18.74 28.95
CA VAL A 288 -6.71 18.46 27.90
C VAL A 288 -5.75 19.63 27.65
N VAL A 289 -6.24 20.87 27.73
CA VAL A 289 -5.40 22.07 27.54
C VAL A 289 -4.28 22.15 28.58
N LYS A 290 -4.55 21.72 29.83
CA LYS A 290 -3.58 21.70 30.92
C LYS A 290 -2.54 20.58 30.79
N THR A 291 -2.84 19.56 29.98
CA THR A 291 -2.00 18.37 29.81
C THR A 291 -0.92 18.57 28.74
N GLY A 292 -1.14 19.50 27.80
CA GLY A 292 -0.17 19.90 26.79
C GLY A 292 -0.65 19.72 25.35
N TRP A 293 0.21 20.11 24.41
CA TRP A 293 -0.14 20.19 22.99
C TRP A 293 -0.50 18.84 22.36
N GLN A 294 0.16 17.74 22.76
CA GLN A 294 -0.13 16.40 22.24
C GLN A 294 -1.56 15.95 22.59
N ALA A 295 -1.96 16.09 23.87
CA ALA A 295 -3.32 15.77 24.32
C ALA A 295 -4.35 16.68 23.64
N THR A 296 -4.05 17.97 23.54
CA THR A 296 -4.94 18.97 22.91
C THR A 296 -5.15 18.67 21.43
N LEU A 297 -4.09 18.28 20.71
CA LEU A 297 -4.16 17.89 19.30
C LEU A 297 -5.04 16.65 19.10
N MET A 298 -4.83 15.61 19.89
CA MET A 298 -5.60 14.37 19.77
C MET A 298 -7.05 14.54 20.22
N TYR A 299 -7.31 15.43 21.18
CA TYR A 299 -8.67 15.90 21.48
C TYR A 299 -9.31 16.55 20.25
N ALA A 300 -8.60 17.44 19.56
CA ALA A 300 -9.11 18.12 18.37
C ALA A 300 -9.49 17.11 17.27
N VAL A 301 -8.69 16.06 17.05
CA VAL A 301 -9.02 14.95 16.14
C VAL A 301 -10.36 14.30 16.50
N GLY A 302 -10.61 14.06 17.80
CA GLY A 302 -11.86 13.51 18.30
C GLY A 302 -13.04 14.49 18.32
N TYR A 303 -12.76 15.79 18.37
CA TYR A 303 -13.77 16.85 18.36
C TYR A 303 -14.30 17.15 16.96
N LEU A 304 -13.47 17.00 15.92
CA LEU A 304 -13.84 17.24 14.50
C LEU A 304 -15.23 16.72 14.10
N PRO A 305 -15.58 15.44 14.34
CA PRO A 305 -16.89 14.91 13.93
C PRO A 305 -18.07 15.38 14.80
N ARG A 306 -17.86 16.10 15.91
CA ARG A 306 -18.94 16.48 16.85
C ARG A 306 -19.63 17.80 16.50
N SER A 307 -18.96 18.72 15.81
CA SER A 307 -19.50 20.07 15.57
C SER A 307 -18.80 20.76 14.41
N THR A 308 -19.51 21.60 13.67
CA THR A 308 -18.90 22.49 12.65
C THR A 308 -17.95 23.53 13.27
N ALA A 309 -18.17 23.93 14.53
CA ALA A 309 -17.27 24.84 15.26
C ALA A 309 -15.88 24.24 15.51
N SER A 310 -15.78 22.90 15.51
CA SER A 310 -14.52 22.19 15.73
C SER A 310 -13.52 22.36 14.59
N THR A 311 -13.98 22.60 13.35
CA THR A 311 -13.12 22.84 12.18
C THR A 311 -12.25 24.07 12.40
N LYS A 312 -12.87 25.18 12.81
CA LYS A 312 -12.15 26.43 13.09
C LYS A 312 -11.14 26.25 14.22
N TYR A 313 -11.53 25.55 15.28
CA TYR A 313 -10.64 25.22 16.39
C TYR A 313 -9.43 24.38 15.94
N ALA A 314 -9.66 23.32 15.16
CA ALA A 314 -8.61 22.44 14.65
C ALA A 314 -7.62 23.17 13.73
N ILE A 315 -8.11 24.04 12.85
CA ILE A 315 -7.26 24.89 11.98
C ILE A 315 -6.38 25.81 12.83
N GLN A 316 -6.98 26.53 13.79
CA GLN A 316 -6.25 27.46 14.66
C GLN A 316 -5.20 26.75 15.53
N LEU A 317 -5.55 25.58 16.08
CA LEU A 317 -4.62 24.76 16.86
C LEU A 317 -3.45 24.28 15.99
N SER A 318 -3.74 23.78 14.79
CA SER A 318 -2.71 23.29 13.87
C SER A 318 -1.73 24.40 13.49
N LEU A 319 -2.23 25.60 13.19
CA LEU A 319 -1.40 26.78 12.91
C LEU A 319 -0.43 27.10 14.05
N ARG A 320 -0.95 27.20 15.29
CA ARG A 320 -0.13 27.52 16.47
C ARG A 320 0.99 26.51 16.67
N ILE A 321 0.71 25.22 16.45
CA ILE A 321 1.71 24.15 16.58
C ILE A 321 2.74 24.20 15.44
N LEU A 322 2.31 24.49 14.21
CA LEU A 322 3.22 24.54 13.05
C LEU A 322 4.20 25.72 13.14
N GLU A 323 3.71 26.89 13.55
CA GLU A 323 4.50 28.12 13.71
C GLU A 323 5.37 28.12 14.98
N GLY A 324 4.91 27.46 16.04
CA GLY A 324 5.62 27.41 17.31
C GLY A 324 6.90 26.58 17.27
N GLU A 325 7.73 26.73 18.30
CA GLU A 325 8.90 25.88 18.53
C GLU A 325 8.48 24.55 19.16
N HIS A 326 8.17 23.59 18.30
CA HIS A 326 7.69 22.27 18.69
C HIS A 326 8.45 21.15 17.98
N PRO A 327 8.55 19.95 18.60
CA PRO A 327 9.14 18.78 17.96
C PRO A 327 8.48 18.42 16.62
N ALA A 328 9.29 17.92 15.67
CA ALA A 328 8.84 17.59 14.31
C ALA A 328 7.66 16.61 14.29
N ASN A 329 7.62 15.61 15.19
CA ASN A 329 6.52 14.65 15.28
C ASN A 329 5.17 15.29 15.66
N LEU A 330 5.18 16.38 16.45
CA LEU A 330 3.99 17.12 16.83
C LEU A 330 3.54 18.05 15.68
N LYS A 331 4.48 18.71 15.00
CA LYS A 331 4.21 19.49 13.78
C LYS A 331 3.64 18.62 12.66
N PHE A 332 4.17 17.41 12.48
CA PHE A 332 3.67 16.42 11.53
C PHE A 332 2.21 16.06 11.82
N GLN A 333 1.88 15.78 13.08
CA GLN A 333 0.50 15.52 13.51
C GLN A 333 -0.40 16.75 13.33
N ALA A 334 0.13 17.97 13.50
CA ALA A 334 -0.62 19.20 13.28
C ALA A 334 -0.93 19.43 11.80
N ALA A 335 0.01 19.15 10.89
CA ALA A 335 -0.25 19.14 9.45
C ALA A 335 -1.37 18.14 9.10
N ARG A 336 -1.37 16.94 9.72
CA ARG A 336 -2.45 15.96 9.53
C ARG A 336 -3.79 16.43 10.11
N LEU A 337 -3.81 17.07 11.28
CA LEU A 337 -5.03 17.65 11.86
C LEU A 337 -5.61 18.74 10.94
N LEU A 338 -4.75 19.57 10.35
CA LEU A 338 -5.15 20.58 9.38
C LEU A 338 -5.80 19.93 8.14
N GLN A 339 -5.18 18.89 7.57
CA GLN A 339 -5.77 18.14 6.45
C GLN A 339 -7.15 17.57 6.82
N LEU A 340 -7.30 16.96 8.01
CA LEU A 340 -8.59 16.46 8.50
C LEU A 340 -9.63 17.58 8.63
N ALA A 341 -9.25 18.74 9.16
CA ALA A 341 -10.13 19.89 9.30
C ALA A 341 -10.58 20.45 7.94
N LEU A 342 -9.74 20.32 6.90
CA LEU A 342 -10.03 20.72 5.53
C LEU A 342 -10.83 19.68 4.73
N GLY A 343 -11.37 18.63 5.37
CA GLY A 343 -12.20 17.61 4.72
C GLY A 343 -11.46 16.32 4.38
N ASP A 344 -10.25 16.13 4.91
CA ASP A 344 -9.33 15.02 4.62
C ASP A 344 -8.91 14.97 3.13
N MET A 345 -7.93 14.13 2.79
CA MET A 345 -7.41 13.91 1.45
C MET A 345 -8.36 13.01 0.65
N VAL A 346 -9.59 13.48 0.49
CA VAL A 346 -10.64 12.81 -0.26
C VAL A 346 -10.87 13.64 -1.52
N PRO A 347 -10.58 13.14 -2.72
CA PRO A 347 -10.74 13.93 -3.93
C PRO A 347 -12.23 14.12 -4.32
N PRO A 348 -12.55 15.22 -5.04
CA PRO A 348 -13.77 15.32 -5.84
C PRO A 348 -13.84 14.24 -6.93
N ALA A 349 -15.04 13.92 -7.39
CA ALA A 349 -15.22 12.99 -8.51
C ALA A 349 -14.55 13.53 -9.78
N GLY A 350 -13.89 12.65 -10.54
CA GLY A 350 -13.17 13.02 -11.76
C GLY A 350 -11.74 13.54 -11.54
N THR A 351 -11.25 13.59 -10.30
CA THR A 351 -9.84 13.88 -10.02
C THR A 351 -8.97 12.79 -10.61
N ALA A 352 -7.96 13.16 -11.39
CA ALA A 352 -6.98 12.21 -11.92
C ALA A 352 -6.26 11.49 -10.77
N PRO A 353 -6.05 10.16 -10.84
CA PRO A 353 -5.55 9.41 -9.68
C PRO A 353 -4.20 9.90 -9.13
N ALA A 354 -3.32 10.48 -9.95
CA ALA A 354 -2.08 11.11 -9.47
C ALA A 354 -2.30 12.21 -8.41
N PHE A 355 -3.49 12.83 -8.38
CA PHE A 355 -3.82 13.97 -7.53
C PHE A 355 -4.77 13.65 -6.35
N GLU A 356 -5.15 12.39 -6.14
CA GLU A 356 -6.10 12.02 -5.09
C GLU A 356 -5.64 12.46 -3.70
N ALA A 357 -4.34 12.37 -3.42
CA ALA A 357 -3.74 12.76 -2.14
C ALA A 357 -3.43 14.27 -2.00
N TYR A 358 -3.85 15.10 -2.96
CA TYR A 358 -3.53 16.54 -3.02
C TYR A 358 -4.76 17.44 -3.09
N SER A 359 -5.95 16.86 -2.90
CA SER A 359 -7.23 17.55 -3.04
C SER A 359 -8.16 17.24 -1.87
N THR A 360 -9.17 18.10 -1.70
CA THR A 360 -10.27 17.92 -0.75
C THR A 360 -11.60 17.91 -1.50
N ARG A 361 -12.56 17.14 -0.98
CA ARG A 361 -13.94 17.08 -1.45
C ARG A 361 -14.78 18.20 -0.85
N LEU A 362 -14.33 18.78 0.26
CA LEU A 362 -15.03 19.88 0.90
C LEU A 362 -14.97 21.11 0.00
N ASP A 363 -16.13 21.70 -0.29
CA ASP A 363 -16.19 23.00 -0.95
C ASP A 363 -15.75 24.09 0.04
N LEU A 364 -14.55 24.62 -0.18
CA LEU A 364 -13.95 25.65 0.67
C LEU A 364 -14.38 27.08 0.30
N SER A 365 -15.12 27.27 -0.79
CA SER A 365 -15.51 28.60 -1.28
C SER A 365 -16.31 29.40 -0.25
N ALA A 366 -17.14 28.73 0.55
CA ALA A 366 -17.89 29.34 1.64
C ALA A 366 -17.01 29.90 2.78
N PHE A 367 -15.76 29.42 2.89
CA PHE A 367 -14.80 29.80 3.94
C PHE A 367 -13.66 30.67 3.40
N GLU A 368 -13.70 31.09 2.15
CA GLU A 368 -12.58 31.76 1.45
C GLU A 368 -11.98 32.93 2.25
N ARG A 369 -12.84 33.81 2.79
CA ARG A 369 -12.42 34.95 3.62
C ARG A 369 -11.73 34.55 4.93
N ASP A 370 -12.13 33.42 5.51
CA ASP A 370 -11.54 32.89 6.74
C ASP A 370 -10.21 32.15 6.45
N LEU A 371 -10.01 31.67 5.21
CA LEU A 371 -8.84 30.92 4.79
C LEU A 371 -7.69 31.81 4.29
N ASP A 372 -7.95 33.05 3.87
CA ASP A 372 -6.90 33.96 3.40
C ASP A 372 -5.78 34.20 4.42
N PRO A 373 -6.06 34.52 5.71
CA PRO A 373 -5.01 34.65 6.71
C PRO A 373 -4.23 33.35 6.94
N LEU A 374 -4.91 32.20 6.83
CA LEU A 374 -4.30 30.88 6.97
C LEU A 374 -3.30 30.61 5.85
N ARG A 375 -3.66 30.92 4.60
CA ARG A 375 -2.81 30.72 3.41
C ARG A 375 -1.49 31.47 3.49
N VAL A 376 -1.53 32.74 3.91
CA VAL A 376 -0.32 33.57 4.07
C VAL A 376 0.61 32.96 5.12
N ARG A 377 0.05 32.68 6.30
CA ARG A 377 0.82 32.15 7.44
C ARG A 377 1.45 30.79 7.18
N LEU A 378 0.71 29.87 6.54
CA LEU A 378 1.25 28.56 6.15
C LEU A 378 2.34 28.70 5.07
N THR A 379 2.20 29.65 4.14
CA THR A 379 3.23 29.93 3.14
C THR A 379 4.50 30.47 3.77
N GLU A 380 4.39 31.28 4.82
CA GLU A 380 5.54 31.76 5.60
C GLU A 380 6.19 30.64 6.40
N THR A 381 5.38 29.74 6.96
CA THR A 381 5.82 28.57 7.75
C THR A 381 6.54 27.51 6.92
N PHE A 382 6.16 27.33 5.64
CA PHE A 382 6.83 26.40 4.74
C PHE A 382 8.08 27.05 4.12
N PRO A 383 9.23 26.34 4.00
CA PRO A 383 9.53 25.04 4.60
C PRO A 383 9.87 25.17 6.10
N THR A 384 9.61 24.09 6.84
CA THR A 384 9.79 23.99 8.30
C THR A 384 11.16 23.46 8.70
N GLY A 385 11.94 22.95 7.74
CA GLY A 385 13.25 22.32 7.97
C GLY A 385 13.19 20.82 8.26
N ASP A 386 12.00 20.23 8.44
CA ASP A 386 11.79 18.79 8.53
C ASP A 386 11.08 18.28 7.28
N ALA A 387 11.67 17.29 6.60
CA ALA A 387 11.15 16.77 5.34
C ALA A 387 9.77 16.11 5.48
N GLY A 388 9.52 15.41 6.59
CA GLY A 388 8.24 14.74 6.84
C GLY A 388 7.11 15.74 7.08
N VAL A 389 7.39 16.79 7.87
CA VAL A 389 6.45 17.90 8.09
C VAL A 389 6.18 18.64 6.79
N ASP A 390 7.21 18.96 6.03
CA ASP A 390 7.11 19.70 4.77
C ASP A 390 6.26 18.96 3.72
N ARG A 391 6.36 17.64 3.66
CA ARG A 391 5.57 16.79 2.76
C ARG A 391 4.07 16.83 3.08
N GLU A 392 3.70 16.80 4.36
CA GLU A 392 2.27 16.84 4.73
C GLU A 392 1.71 18.27 4.75
N LEU A 393 2.55 19.26 5.08
CA LEU A 393 2.19 20.67 5.02
C LEU A 393 1.98 21.14 3.58
N SER A 394 2.80 20.70 2.63
CA SER A 394 2.61 21.02 1.21
C SER A 394 1.27 20.49 0.68
N ARG A 395 0.84 19.27 1.08
CA ARG A 395 -0.50 18.75 0.76
C ARG A 395 -1.61 19.61 1.36
N ALA A 396 -1.47 20.06 2.60
CA ALA A 396 -2.46 20.96 3.19
C ALA A 396 -2.54 22.30 2.43
N LEU A 397 -1.40 22.82 1.97
CA LEU A 397 -1.34 24.01 1.12
C LEU A 397 -2.02 23.81 -0.24
N THR A 398 -1.89 22.63 -0.87
CA THR A 398 -2.60 22.34 -2.13
C THR A 398 -4.10 22.19 -1.94
N MET A 399 -4.55 21.62 -0.81
CA MET A 399 -5.98 21.53 -0.48
C MET A 399 -6.62 22.92 -0.38
N LEU A 400 -5.88 23.93 0.09
CA LEU A 400 -6.33 25.33 0.17
C LEU A 400 -6.35 26.07 -1.18
N SER A 401 -5.87 25.43 -2.26
CA SER A 401 -5.82 25.96 -3.64
C SER A 401 -5.25 27.38 -3.72
N LEU A 402 -4.07 27.59 -3.12
CA LEU A 402 -3.47 28.92 -2.97
C LEU A 402 -2.71 29.38 -4.23
N ALA A 403 -3.19 30.43 -4.88
CA ALA A 403 -2.42 31.15 -5.90
C ALA A 403 -1.29 31.97 -5.25
N ASN A 404 -0.05 31.45 -5.22
CA ASN A 404 1.10 32.17 -4.67
C ASN A 404 2.42 31.81 -5.37
N THR A 405 3.00 32.79 -6.08
CA THR A 405 4.26 32.62 -6.82
C THR A 405 5.45 32.33 -5.90
N LYS A 406 5.52 32.96 -4.72
CA LYS A 406 6.60 32.70 -3.75
C LYS A 406 6.52 31.30 -3.17
N LEU A 407 5.31 30.77 -2.98
CA LEU A 407 5.13 29.38 -2.57
C LEU A 407 5.66 28.43 -3.66
N LEU A 408 5.35 28.70 -4.93
CA LEU A 408 5.86 27.91 -6.04
C LEU A 408 7.41 27.90 -6.05
N ASP A 409 8.06 29.05 -5.85
CA ASP A 409 9.53 29.11 -5.76
C ASP A 409 10.06 28.20 -4.63
N LYS A 410 9.44 28.25 -3.45
CA LYS A 410 9.81 27.39 -2.30
C LYS A 410 9.59 25.90 -2.59
N VAL A 411 8.53 25.54 -3.31
CA VAL A 411 8.24 24.16 -3.70
C VAL A 411 9.26 23.66 -4.72
N LEU A 412 9.56 24.45 -5.74
CA LEU A 412 10.54 24.07 -6.77
C LEU A 412 11.96 23.99 -6.20
N ALA A 413 12.30 24.79 -5.18
CA ALA A 413 13.58 24.70 -4.49
C ALA A 413 13.81 23.36 -3.77
N LYS A 414 12.76 22.53 -3.57
CA LYS A 414 12.88 21.16 -3.03
C LYS A 414 13.34 20.13 -4.07
N ILE A 415 13.29 20.48 -5.35
CA ILE A 415 13.69 19.63 -6.47
C ILE A 415 15.11 20.03 -6.86
N THR A 416 16.07 19.13 -6.65
CA THR A 416 17.49 19.35 -6.98
C THR A 416 17.98 18.23 -7.90
N ASP A 417 19.24 18.21 -8.31
CA ASP A 417 19.76 17.06 -9.08
C ASP A 417 19.97 15.81 -8.20
N ASP A 418 20.07 15.98 -6.89
CA ASP A 418 20.37 14.92 -5.91
C ASP A 418 19.13 14.43 -5.13
N SER A 419 18.02 15.19 -5.17
CA SER A 419 16.78 14.82 -4.49
C SER A 419 16.23 13.47 -4.94
N ASP A 420 15.56 12.77 -4.03
CA ASP A 420 14.91 11.49 -4.31
C ASP A 420 13.78 11.68 -5.35
N PRO A 421 13.70 10.86 -6.41
CA PRO A 421 12.67 11.00 -7.44
C PRO A 421 11.24 10.85 -6.89
N VAL A 422 11.02 10.17 -5.75
CA VAL A 422 9.71 10.10 -5.08
C VAL A 422 9.33 11.45 -4.48
N GLU A 423 10.29 12.20 -3.95
CA GLU A 423 10.06 13.56 -3.45
C GLU A 423 9.88 14.54 -4.61
N ASP A 424 10.61 14.37 -5.72
CA ASP A 424 10.42 15.21 -6.91
C ASP A 424 9.01 15.07 -7.48
N ILE A 425 8.53 13.84 -7.63
CA ILE A 425 7.15 13.58 -8.09
C ILE A 425 6.16 14.24 -7.13
N HIS A 426 6.39 14.13 -5.81
CA HIS A 426 5.55 14.78 -4.82
C HIS A 426 5.51 16.31 -5.00
N TYR A 427 6.67 16.97 -5.12
CA TYR A 427 6.73 18.43 -5.25
C TYR A 427 6.30 18.93 -6.64
N LEU A 428 6.46 18.14 -7.70
CA LEU A 428 5.87 18.42 -9.01
C LEU A 428 4.34 18.33 -8.97
N LEU A 429 3.77 17.35 -8.27
CA LEU A 429 2.32 17.25 -8.02
C LEU A 429 1.83 18.45 -7.21
N VAL A 430 2.57 18.88 -6.19
CA VAL A 430 2.27 20.11 -5.44
C VAL A 430 2.30 21.33 -6.36
N ALA A 431 3.35 21.47 -7.17
CA ALA A 431 3.49 22.57 -8.12
C ALA A 431 2.30 22.62 -9.08
N ALA A 432 1.89 21.49 -9.65
CA ALA A 432 0.73 21.38 -10.54
C ALA A 432 -0.60 21.79 -9.88
N ARG A 433 -0.69 21.85 -8.55
CA ARG A 433 -1.88 22.31 -7.82
C ARG A 433 -1.83 23.77 -7.38
N ILE A 434 -0.73 24.49 -7.62
CA ILE A 434 -0.62 25.94 -7.35
C ILE A 434 -1.11 26.70 -8.59
N PRO A 435 -2.26 27.40 -8.56
CA PRO A 435 -2.88 27.99 -9.75
C PRO A 435 -2.32 29.39 -10.08
N THR A 436 -1.02 29.51 -10.36
CA THR A 436 -0.37 30.78 -10.76
C THR A 436 0.31 30.67 -12.12
N PRO A 437 0.26 31.66 -13.02
CA PRO A 437 1.11 31.63 -14.22
C PRO A 437 2.59 31.42 -13.86
N ARG A 438 3.29 30.57 -14.63
CA ARG A 438 4.72 30.27 -14.42
C ARG A 438 5.56 31.34 -15.10
N ASN A 439 6.64 31.77 -14.43
CA ASN A 439 7.69 32.52 -15.09
C ASN A 439 8.71 31.57 -15.74
N ARG A 440 9.56 32.09 -16.62
CA ARG A 440 10.55 31.27 -17.35
C ARG A 440 11.47 30.46 -16.44
N ALA A 441 11.94 31.02 -15.33
CA ALA A 441 12.82 30.30 -14.40
C ALA A 441 12.11 29.12 -13.72
N GLN A 442 10.84 29.31 -13.33
CA GLN A 442 9.99 28.25 -12.79
C GLN A 442 9.70 27.17 -13.83
N ALA A 443 9.39 27.58 -15.07
CA ALA A 443 9.17 26.67 -16.20
C ALA A 443 10.42 25.80 -16.47
N THR A 444 11.61 26.41 -16.50
CA THR A 444 12.89 25.70 -16.62
C THR A 444 13.13 24.73 -15.46
N ALA A 445 12.82 25.12 -14.22
CA ALA A 445 12.99 24.24 -13.06
C ALA A 445 12.04 23.03 -13.09
N ILE A 446 10.77 23.23 -13.48
CA ILE A 446 9.79 22.15 -13.66
C ILE A 446 10.24 21.21 -14.79
N ALA A 447 10.65 21.76 -15.93
CA ALA A 447 11.17 21.00 -17.06
C ALA A 447 12.37 20.14 -16.67
N ARG A 448 13.34 20.72 -15.96
CA ARG A 448 14.50 19.98 -15.43
C ARG A 448 14.06 18.87 -14.47
N GLY A 449 13.15 19.15 -13.54
CA GLY A 449 12.60 18.16 -12.61
C GLY A 449 12.00 16.95 -13.33
N LEU A 450 11.19 17.18 -14.37
CA LEU A 450 10.57 16.12 -15.18
C LEU A 450 11.61 15.27 -15.94
N VAL A 451 12.57 15.93 -16.61
CA VAL A 451 13.61 15.27 -17.41
C VAL A 451 14.61 14.49 -16.55
N ARG A 452 14.83 14.91 -15.30
CA ARG A 452 15.76 14.24 -14.37
C ARG A 452 15.15 13.03 -13.65
N LEU A 453 13.84 12.76 -13.76
CA LEU A 453 13.20 11.62 -13.10
C LEU A 453 13.79 10.28 -13.54
N GLU A 454 13.85 10.00 -14.84
CA GLU A 454 14.37 8.73 -15.37
C GLU A 454 15.84 8.50 -15.00
N PRO A 455 16.78 9.45 -15.21
CA PRO A 455 18.17 9.31 -14.75
C PRO A 455 18.28 8.95 -13.26
N LYS A 456 17.52 9.63 -12.39
CA LYS A 456 17.56 9.39 -10.94
C LYS A 456 17.07 8.00 -10.56
N ILE A 457 16.03 7.51 -11.23
CA ILE A 457 15.44 6.18 -11.02
C ILE A 457 16.44 5.09 -11.43
N VAL A 458 17.07 5.25 -12.60
CA VAL A 458 18.08 4.31 -13.12
C VAL A 458 19.29 4.26 -12.20
N GLU A 459 19.83 5.41 -11.81
CA GLU A 459 20.98 5.52 -10.90
C GLU A 459 20.72 4.82 -9.56
N ARG A 460 19.52 4.99 -9.00
CA ARG A 460 19.10 4.39 -7.72
C ARG A 460 18.56 2.97 -7.85
N LYS A 461 18.55 2.39 -9.05
CA LYS A 461 18.01 1.03 -9.34
C LYS A 461 16.58 0.84 -8.83
N MET A 462 15.75 1.88 -8.96
CA MET A 462 14.38 1.86 -8.48
C MET A 462 13.45 1.20 -9.49
N HIS A 463 12.44 0.48 -9.00
CA HIS A 463 11.41 -0.10 -9.85
C HIS A 463 10.30 0.91 -10.15
N GLN A 464 9.83 0.93 -11.40
CA GLN A 464 8.66 1.68 -11.81
C GLN A 464 7.39 0.82 -11.73
N ASP A 465 6.26 1.47 -11.42
CA ASP A 465 4.96 0.82 -11.39
C ASP A 465 4.39 0.61 -12.80
N SER A 466 3.48 -0.35 -12.97
CA SER A 466 2.78 -0.54 -14.26
C SER A 466 1.92 0.65 -14.69
N SER A 467 1.48 1.51 -13.76
CA SER A 467 0.78 2.76 -14.06
C SER A 467 1.71 3.99 -14.08
N TRP A 468 3.03 3.79 -14.17
CA TRP A 468 4.00 4.90 -14.19
C TRP A 468 3.66 5.95 -15.25
N ASP A 469 3.52 5.54 -16.51
CA ASP A 469 3.25 6.46 -17.64
C ASP A 469 1.92 7.19 -17.45
N ASP A 470 0.88 6.50 -16.96
CA ASP A 470 -0.41 7.11 -16.67
C ASP A 470 -0.29 8.22 -15.61
N ARG A 471 0.39 7.94 -14.49
CA ARG A 471 0.49 8.89 -13.35
C ARG A 471 1.39 10.08 -13.68
N VAL A 472 2.52 9.86 -14.32
CA VAL A 472 3.42 10.94 -14.73
C VAL A 472 2.81 11.74 -15.88
N GLY A 473 2.09 11.08 -16.79
CA GLY A 473 1.34 11.74 -17.85
C GLY A 473 0.16 12.59 -17.33
N GLU A 474 -0.55 12.14 -16.30
CA GLU A 474 -1.54 12.93 -15.57
C GLU A 474 -0.93 14.18 -14.95
N LEU A 475 0.21 14.03 -14.26
CA LEU A 475 0.97 15.14 -13.69
C LEU A 475 1.36 16.16 -14.76
N TYR A 476 1.98 15.71 -15.85
CA TYR A 476 2.46 16.59 -16.91
C TYR A 476 1.31 17.35 -17.59
N ARG A 477 0.18 16.69 -17.84
CA ARG A 477 -1.01 17.34 -18.40
C ARG A 477 -1.52 18.50 -17.55
N GLU A 478 -1.52 18.36 -16.23
CA GLU A 478 -1.92 19.48 -15.35
C GLU A 478 -0.88 20.60 -15.33
N LEU A 479 0.41 20.29 -15.42
CA LEU A 479 1.46 21.31 -15.50
C LEU A 479 1.36 22.15 -16.79
N VAL A 480 1.14 21.52 -17.94
CA VAL A 480 1.01 22.21 -19.24
C VAL A 480 -0.19 23.15 -19.28
N LYS A 481 -1.31 22.81 -18.60
CA LYS A 481 -2.48 23.71 -18.51
C LYS A 481 -2.15 25.05 -17.85
N LEU A 482 -1.11 25.11 -17.03
CA LEU A 482 -0.74 26.28 -16.25
C LEU A 482 0.44 27.05 -16.86
N ASP A 483 1.11 26.46 -17.86
CA ASP A 483 2.34 26.97 -18.45
C ASP A 483 2.45 26.55 -19.93
N ASN A 484 2.16 27.50 -20.82
CA ASN A 484 2.23 27.29 -22.27
C ASN A 484 3.68 27.21 -22.79
N GLU A 485 4.69 27.64 -22.01
CA GLU A 485 6.11 27.57 -22.40
C GLU A 485 6.79 26.28 -21.92
N LEU A 486 6.15 25.53 -21.01
CA LEU A 486 6.74 24.33 -20.41
C LEU A 486 7.21 23.30 -21.45
N ALA A 487 6.43 23.12 -22.52
CA ALA A 487 6.76 22.21 -23.61
C ALA A 487 8.10 22.57 -24.30
N ASP A 488 8.30 23.86 -24.63
CA ASP A 488 9.57 24.32 -25.24
C ASP A 488 10.73 24.26 -24.23
N GLN A 489 10.48 24.61 -22.96
CA GLN A 489 11.50 24.51 -21.90
C GLN A 489 11.93 23.06 -21.63
N LEU A 490 11.02 22.10 -21.77
CA LEU A 490 11.26 20.67 -21.59
C LEU A 490 12.12 20.10 -22.72
N VAL A 491 11.81 20.44 -23.97
CA VAL A 491 12.63 20.05 -25.14
C VAL A 491 14.02 20.70 -25.10
N GLY A 492 14.12 21.91 -24.53
CA GLY A 492 15.39 22.61 -24.37
C GLY A 492 16.32 22.06 -23.28
N GLN A 493 15.90 21.08 -22.48
CA GLN A 493 16.77 20.50 -21.43
C GLN A 493 17.89 19.65 -22.05
N PRO A 494 19.15 19.76 -21.57
CA PRO A 494 20.27 19.02 -22.14
C PRO A 494 20.11 17.49 -22.13
N GLU A 495 19.47 16.94 -21.09
CA GLU A 495 19.24 15.48 -20.96
C GLU A 495 17.90 15.00 -21.52
N PHE A 496 17.15 15.86 -22.21
CA PHE A 496 15.94 15.44 -22.92
C PHE A 496 16.30 14.46 -24.07
N GLY A 497 15.37 13.56 -24.41
CA GLY A 497 15.61 12.53 -25.44
C GLY A 497 15.90 11.11 -24.94
N ARG A 498 15.55 10.76 -23.69
CA ARG A 498 15.56 9.37 -23.19
C ARG A 498 14.23 8.67 -23.47
N PRO A 499 14.17 7.33 -23.49
CA PRO A 499 12.95 6.61 -23.84
C PRO A 499 11.74 6.93 -22.95
N GLY A 500 11.94 7.17 -21.66
CA GLY A 500 10.85 7.54 -20.75
C GLY A 500 10.29 8.94 -21.04
N HIS A 501 11.00 9.79 -21.78
CA HIS A 501 10.52 11.12 -22.14
C HIS A 501 9.45 11.10 -23.24
N VAL A 502 9.20 9.95 -23.88
CA VAL A 502 8.17 9.81 -24.93
C VAL A 502 6.78 10.08 -24.36
N LEU A 503 6.55 9.83 -23.07
CA LEU A 503 5.26 10.10 -22.43
C LEU A 503 4.85 11.59 -22.49
N PHE A 504 5.82 12.51 -22.56
CA PHE A 504 5.57 13.96 -22.64
C PHE A 504 5.11 14.42 -24.03
N LEU A 505 5.32 13.61 -25.07
CA LEU A 505 5.05 14.01 -26.46
C LEU A 505 3.55 14.23 -26.72
N SER A 506 2.67 13.59 -25.95
CA SER A 506 1.21 13.70 -26.11
C SER A 506 0.65 15.11 -25.92
N GLN A 507 1.37 16.01 -25.25
CA GLN A 507 0.97 17.42 -25.05
C GLN A 507 1.89 18.41 -25.77
N LEU A 508 2.81 17.94 -26.62
CA LEU A 508 3.71 18.84 -27.33
C LEU A 508 3.02 19.48 -28.55
N PRO A 509 3.20 20.80 -28.76
CA PRO A 509 2.88 21.45 -30.02
C PRO A 509 3.60 20.79 -31.20
N GLN A 510 2.89 20.62 -32.33
CA GLN A 510 3.43 19.93 -33.51
C GLN A 510 4.66 20.63 -34.12
N ASP A 511 4.78 21.94 -33.96
CA ASP A 511 5.91 22.74 -34.44
C ASP A 511 7.22 22.45 -33.67
N LEU A 512 7.14 21.85 -32.48
CA LEU A 512 8.32 21.39 -31.73
C LEU A 512 8.82 20.02 -32.17
N LEU A 513 8.07 19.26 -32.98
CA LEU A 513 8.43 17.89 -33.38
C LEU A 513 9.84 17.77 -34.00
N PRO A 514 10.29 18.67 -34.90
CA PRO A 514 11.66 18.60 -35.43
C PRO A 514 12.72 18.72 -34.32
N LYS A 515 12.57 19.68 -33.39
CA LYS A 515 13.49 19.86 -32.26
C LYS A 515 13.51 18.65 -31.33
N VAL A 516 12.35 18.03 -31.11
CA VAL A 516 12.23 16.79 -30.32
C VAL A 516 13.05 15.68 -30.98
N ILE A 517 12.82 15.41 -32.27
CA ILE A 517 13.54 14.37 -33.01
C ILE A 517 15.05 14.61 -32.94
N ASP A 518 15.49 15.84 -33.18
CA ASP A 518 16.92 16.20 -33.11
C ASP A 518 17.51 15.94 -31.71
N SER A 519 16.74 16.18 -30.65
CA SER A 519 17.16 15.90 -29.27
C SER A 519 17.32 14.40 -29.00
N TYR A 520 16.41 13.55 -29.50
CA TYR A 520 16.53 12.10 -29.39
C TYR A 520 17.70 11.55 -30.23
N VAL A 521 17.88 12.06 -31.45
CA VAL A 521 19.01 11.67 -32.31
C VAL A 521 20.34 12.03 -31.66
N LYS A 522 20.43 13.21 -31.04
CA LYS A 522 21.59 13.61 -30.25
C LYS A 522 21.81 12.66 -29.07
N ALA A 523 20.78 12.39 -28.26
CA ALA A 523 20.89 11.50 -27.10
C ALA A 523 21.35 10.08 -27.48
N VAL A 524 20.84 9.55 -28.59
CA VAL A 524 21.26 8.26 -29.16
C VAL A 524 22.72 8.29 -29.62
N SER A 525 23.17 9.41 -30.17
CA SER A 525 24.55 9.56 -30.67
C SER A 525 25.56 9.73 -29.53
N ASP A 526 25.14 10.36 -28.43
CA ASP A 526 25.97 10.62 -27.25
C ASP A 526 26.08 9.40 -26.31
N ASP A 527 25.19 8.40 -26.42
CA ASP A 527 25.16 7.19 -25.58
C ASP A 527 25.22 5.91 -26.43
N ALA A 528 26.38 5.24 -26.41
CA ALA A 528 26.58 3.97 -27.15
C ALA A 528 25.67 2.83 -26.65
N ASP A 529 25.26 2.88 -25.37
CA ASP A 529 24.40 1.88 -24.72
C ASP A 529 22.95 2.39 -24.59
N TYR A 530 22.54 3.31 -25.48
CA TYR A 530 21.23 3.93 -25.44
C TYR A 530 20.09 2.89 -25.33
N PRO A 531 19.16 3.03 -24.36
CA PRO A 531 18.16 2.00 -24.06
C PRO A 531 16.96 2.01 -25.03
N TRP A 532 17.18 1.60 -26.28
CA TRP A 532 16.15 1.59 -27.33
C TRP A 532 14.83 0.91 -26.92
N ASN A 533 13.71 1.52 -27.31
CA ASN A 533 12.37 0.95 -27.29
C ASN A 533 11.63 1.27 -28.60
N ASN A 534 10.44 0.70 -28.80
CA ASN A 534 9.69 0.90 -30.04
C ASN A 534 9.22 2.35 -30.21
N ASP A 535 8.87 3.04 -29.12
CA ASP A 535 8.35 4.41 -29.19
C ASP A 535 9.41 5.40 -29.69
N VAL A 536 10.67 5.24 -29.29
CA VAL A 536 11.80 6.03 -29.82
C VAL A 536 11.99 5.78 -31.31
N VAL A 537 11.87 4.53 -31.77
CA VAL A 537 11.98 4.20 -33.20
C VAL A 537 10.88 4.88 -34.01
N PHE A 538 9.63 4.82 -33.54
CA PHE A 538 8.52 5.47 -34.21
C PHE A 538 8.70 7.00 -34.23
N LEU A 539 9.13 7.61 -33.13
CA LEU A 539 9.40 9.04 -33.05
C LEU A 539 10.46 9.48 -34.08
N ILE A 540 11.62 8.83 -34.12
CA ILE A 540 12.69 9.16 -35.08
C ILE A 540 12.22 8.86 -36.51
N GLY A 541 11.35 7.86 -36.68
CA GLY A 541 10.75 7.48 -37.96
C GLY A 541 9.88 8.55 -38.61
N GLU A 542 9.31 9.47 -37.83
CA GLU A 542 8.58 10.65 -38.33
C GLU A 542 9.52 11.69 -38.99
N SER A 543 10.84 11.52 -38.86
CA SER A 543 11.79 12.44 -39.47
C SER A 543 11.84 12.32 -40.99
N LYS A 544 11.97 13.47 -41.65
CA LYS A 544 12.19 13.57 -43.11
C LYS A 544 13.68 13.53 -43.50
N GLN A 545 14.59 13.45 -42.52
CA GLN A 545 16.02 13.45 -42.76
C GLN A 545 16.53 12.03 -43.08
N SER A 546 17.31 11.89 -44.16
CA SER A 546 17.86 10.59 -44.58
C SER A 546 18.83 10.00 -43.56
N GLU A 547 19.58 10.84 -42.84
CA GLU A 547 20.53 10.43 -41.81
C GLU A 547 19.84 9.73 -40.64
N HIS A 548 18.67 10.22 -40.22
CA HIS A 548 17.87 9.61 -39.15
C HIS A 548 17.33 8.23 -39.57
N ARG A 549 16.95 8.08 -40.84
CA ARG A 549 16.55 6.78 -41.39
C ARG A 549 17.70 5.77 -41.40
N GLU A 550 18.92 6.24 -41.69
CA GLU A 550 20.13 5.40 -41.62
C GLU A 550 20.46 5.00 -40.17
N LEU A 551 20.26 5.91 -39.20
CA LEU A 551 20.41 5.61 -37.78
C LEU A 551 19.48 4.48 -37.34
N LEU A 552 18.21 4.49 -37.77
CA LEU A 552 17.26 3.41 -37.50
C LEU A 552 17.67 2.09 -38.17
N ARG A 553 18.16 2.14 -39.41
CA ARG A 553 18.63 0.95 -40.14
C ARG A 553 19.74 0.21 -39.39
N ARG A 554 20.63 0.93 -38.69
CA ARG A 554 21.68 0.33 -37.84
C ARG A 554 21.14 -0.49 -36.66
N GLN A 555 19.87 -0.29 -36.28
CA GLN A 555 19.24 -1.00 -35.17
C GLN A 555 18.53 -2.30 -35.58
N LEU A 556 18.57 -2.70 -36.86
CA LEU A 556 17.93 -3.93 -37.35
C LEU A 556 18.43 -5.20 -36.65
N ASP A 557 19.68 -5.21 -36.18
CA ASP A 557 20.22 -6.35 -35.45
C ASP A 557 19.67 -6.45 -34.01
N GLN A 558 19.15 -5.35 -33.44
CA GLN A 558 18.56 -5.34 -32.10
C GLN A 558 17.18 -5.99 -32.09
N PHE A 559 17.09 -7.23 -31.58
CA PHE A 559 15.84 -8.00 -31.53
C PHE A 559 14.66 -7.24 -30.90
N LYS A 560 14.92 -6.47 -29.82
CA LYS A 560 13.90 -5.72 -29.07
C LYS A 560 13.12 -4.72 -29.94
N VAL A 561 13.78 -4.05 -30.88
CA VAL A 561 13.20 -2.97 -31.69
C VAL A 561 13.15 -3.25 -33.19
N ARG A 562 13.76 -4.35 -33.65
CA ARG A 562 13.80 -4.76 -35.07
C ARG A 562 12.47 -4.64 -35.79
N GLY A 563 11.39 -5.17 -35.20
CA GLY A 563 10.06 -5.11 -35.81
C GLY A 563 9.56 -3.67 -36.03
N ALA A 564 9.79 -2.76 -35.07
CA ALA A 564 9.42 -1.36 -35.23
C ALA A 564 10.26 -0.67 -36.31
N VAL A 565 11.55 -1.00 -36.40
CA VAL A 565 12.44 -0.48 -37.46
C VAL A 565 11.96 -0.94 -38.84
N LEU A 566 11.62 -2.23 -38.99
CA LEU A 566 11.08 -2.77 -40.23
C LEU A 566 9.80 -2.05 -40.66
N VAL A 567 8.90 -1.77 -39.71
CA VAL A 567 7.65 -1.01 -39.97
C VAL A 567 7.95 0.39 -40.51
N ILE A 568 8.91 1.11 -39.93
CA ILE A 568 9.32 2.44 -40.43
C ILE A 568 10.01 2.37 -41.80
N LEU A 569 10.90 1.38 -41.99
CA LEU A 569 11.58 1.20 -43.26
C LEU A 569 10.61 0.81 -44.39
N ALA A 570 9.55 0.07 -44.07
CA ALA A 570 8.51 -0.33 -45.02
C ALA A 570 7.67 0.84 -45.57
N GLN A 571 7.59 1.98 -44.86
CA GLN A 571 6.85 3.15 -45.35
C GLN A 571 7.47 3.77 -46.61
N GLN A 572 8.80 3.63 -46.77
CA GLN A 572 9.52 4.01 -47.99
C GLN A 572 10.54 2.90 -48.27
N PRO A 573 10.11 1.80 -48.92
CA PRO A 573 10.94 0.61 -49.12
C PRO A 573 12.18 0.93 -49.96
N ASP A 574 13.34 0.49 -49.47
CA ASP A 574 14.61 0.54 -50.19
C ASP A 574 15.05 -0.88 -50.56
N GLU A 575 15.63 -1.05 -51.75
CA GLU A 575 16.09 -2.34 -52.24
C GLU A 575 17.12 -2.99 -51.30
N ARG A 576 17.92 -2.16 -50.60
CA ARG A 576 18.91 -2.60 -49.62
C ARG A 576 18.30 -3.35 -48.43
N ASP A 577 17.04 -3.08 -48.11
CA ASP A 577 16.34 -3.66 -46.95
C ASP A 577 15.55 -4.93 -47.32
N ARG A 578 15.58 -5.38 -48.59
CA ARG A 578 14.79 -6.52 -49.08
C ARG A 578 14.96 -7.78 -48.23
N GLU A 579 16.20 -8.19 -47.98
CA GLU A 579 16.47 -9.41 -47.21
C GLU A 579 15.87 -9.32 -45.80
N ARG A 580 15.95 -8.14 -45.20
CA ARG A 580 15.38 -7.86 -43.87
C ARG A 580 13.85 -7.88 -43.87
N PHE A 581 13.20 -7.43 -44.95
CA PHE A 581 11.75 -7.61 -45.10
C PHE A 581 11.35 -9.07 -45.29
N VAL A 582 12.17 -9.88 -45.97
CA VAL A 582 11.93 -11.33 -46.09
C VAL A 582 12.07 -12.00 -44.73
N GLU A 583 13.12 -11.69 -43.96
CA GLU A 583 13.28 -12.14 -42.56
C GLU A 583 12.07 -11.71 -41.70
N GLY A 584 11.55 -10.50 -41.92
CA GLY A 584 10.37 -9.98 -41.22
C GLY A 584 9.06 -10.74 -41.49
N LEU A 585 8.99 -11.60 -42.51
CA LEU A 585 7.83 -12.47 -42.74
C LEU A 585 7.73 -13.62 -41.73
N GLU A 586 8.81 -13.90 -40.99
CA GLU A 586 8.84 -14.91 -39.92
C GLU A 586 8.41 -14.34 -38.55
N GLU A 587 8.17 -13.02 -38.44
CA GLU A 587 7.71 -12.38 -37.20
C GLU A 587 6.28 -12.79 -36.83
N SER A 588 6.03 -13.01 -35.54
CA SER A 588 4.71 -13.42 -35.04
C SER A 588 3.71 -12.26 -34.96
N ARG A 589 4.20 -11.01 -35.01
CA ARG A 589 3.37 -9.81 -34.96
C ARG A 589 2.82 -9.49 -36.34
N THR A 590 1.50 -9.59 -36.48
CA THR A 590 0.79 -9.34 -37.75
C THR A 590 1.13 -7.99 -38.37
N GLU A 591 1.30 -6.93 -37.57
CA GLU A 591 1.64 -5.58 -38.04
C GLU A 591 2.98 -5.53 -38.78
N VAL A 592 4.01 -6.19 -38.25
CA VAL A 592 5.35 -6.24 -38.86
C VAL A 592 5.31 -7.06 -40.14
N LEU A 593 4.61 -8.20 -40.12
CA LEU A 593 4.44 -9.07 -41.28
C LEU A 593 3.75 -8.34 -42.42
N THR A 594 2.63 -7.65 -42.14
CA THR A 594 1.90 -6.86 -43.14
C THR A 594 2.78 -5.76 -43.72
N ALA A 595 3.48 -4.99 -42.87
CA ALA A 595 4.37 -3.93 -43.33
C ALA A 595 5.49 -4.47 -44.25
N CYS A 596 6.10 -5.60 -43.90
CA CYS A 596 7.15 -6.22 -44.72
C CYS A 596 6.61 -6.76 -46.06
N LEU A 597 5.42 -7.36 -46.05
CA LEU A 597 4.77 -7.84 -47.27
C LEU A 597 4.44 -6.67 -48.22
N ASP A 598 3.86 -5.60 -47.68
CA ASP A 598 3.55 -4.38 -48.43
C ASP A 598 4.83 -3.75 -48.99
N ALA A 599 5.91 -3.70 -48.20
CA ALA A 599 7.21 -3.23 -48.68
C ALA A 599 7.73 -4.08 -49.86
N LEU A 600 7.68 -5.41 -49.74
CA LEU A 600 8.15 -6.33 -50.79
C LEU A 600 7.34 -6.24 -52.07
N THR A 601 6.04 -5.96 -51.99
CA THR A 601 5.17 -5.76 -53.18
C THR A 601 5.45 -4.44 -53.88
N ASN A 602 5.90 -3.42 -53.14
CA ASN A 602 6.29 -2.11 -53.68
C ASN A 602 7.71 -2.10 -54.26
N LEU A 603 8.56 -3.05 -53.87
CA LEU A 603 9.88 -3.24 -54.47
C LEU A 603 9.78 -3.98 -55.81
N LYS A 604 10.73 -3.72 -56.71
CA LYS A 604 10.78 -4.43 -58.01
C LYS A 604 10.93 -5.94 -57.78
N PRO A 605 10.49 -6.82 -58.68
CA PRO A 605 10.78 -8.25 -58.57
C PRO A 605 12.28 -8.50 -58.51
N SER A 606 12.75 -9.35 -57.58
CA SER A 606 14.18 -9.66 -57.50
C SER A 606 14.64 -10.32 -58.80
N VAL A 607 15.69 -9.76 -59.42
CA VAL A 607 16.29 -10.36 -60.62
C VAL A 607 17.10 -11.56 -60.16
N ARG A 608 16.53 -12.76 -60.23
CA ARG A 608 17.33 -13.98 -60.14
C ARG A 608 18.32 -13.97 -61.30
N GLN A 609 19.61 -13.73 -61.02
CA GLN A 609 20.66 -14.23 -61.89
C GLN A 609 20.43 -15.74 -62.02
N ALA A 610 20.14 -16.19 -63.23
CA ALA A 610 19.91 -17.58 -63.57
C ALA A 610 21.20 -18.39 -63.34
N ILE A 611 21.45 -18.81 -62.10
CA ILE A 611 22.38 -19.90 -61.84
C ILE A 611 21.62 -21.18 -62.17
N GLY A 612 21.97 -21.76 -63.32
CA GLY A 612 21.37 -22.97 -63.85
C GLY A 612 21.51 -24.14 -62.89
N ARG A 613 20.44 -24.44 -62.15
CA ARG A 613 20.16 -25.81 -61.66
C ARG A 613 18.68 -26.11 -61.84
N ARG A 614 18.40 -27.04 -62.75
CA ARG A 614 17.08 -27.66 -62.93
C ARG A 614 16.61 -28.25 -61.58
N PRO A 615 15.35 -28.03 -61.15
CA PRO A 615 14.78 -28.82 -60.07
C PRO A 615 14.45 -30.22 -60.61
N LYS A 616 14.89 -31.26 -59.90
CA LYS A 616 14.39 -32.62 -60.08
C LYS A 616 12.88 -32.62 -59.81
N ARG A 617 12.11 -33.14 -60.76
CA ARG A 617 10.69 -33.47 -60.59
C ARG A 617 10.55 -34.42 -59.38
N PHE A 618 9.88 -33.98 -58.33
CA PHE A 618 9.21 -34.88 -57.40
C PHE A 618 7.75 -35.00 -57.83
N SER A 619 7.32 -36.24 -58.04
CA SER A 619 5.97 -36.64 -58.42
C SER A 619 4.97 -36.31 -57.30
N ALA A 620 3.95 -35.50 -57.62
CA ALA A 620 2.79 -35.34 -56.77
C ALA A 620 1.84 -36.55 -56.94
N GLY A 621 1.64 -37.31 -55.86
CA GLY A 621 0.46 -38.16 -55.71
C GLY A 621 -0.75 -37.32 -55.25
N PRO A 622 -1.99 -37.69 -55.60
CA PRO A 622 -3.16 -36.87 -55.30
C PRO A 622 -3.59 -37.03 -53.84
N ILE A 623 -3.51 -35.96 -53.04
CA ILE A 623 -4.14 -35.89 -51.72
C ILE A 623 -5.41 -35.04 -51.84
N PHE A 624 -6.56 -35.70 -51.72
CA PHE A 624 -7.89 -35.11 -51.65
C PHE A 624 -8.11 -34.43 -50.29
N TRP A 625 -8.35 -33.11 -50.28
CA TRP A 625 -9.05 -32.44 -49.18
C TRP A 625 -10.39 -31.90 -49.68
N ARG A 626 -11.47 -32.65 -49.43
CA ARG A 626 -12.85 -32.14 -49.55
C ARG A 626 -13.20 -31.36 -48.29
N ARG A 627 -13.23 -30.02 -48.35
CA ARG A 627 -13.97 -29.19 -47.39
C ARG A 627 -15.40 -29.00 -47.89
N ARG A 628 -16.36 -29.66 -47.23
CA ARG A 628 -17.80 -29.38 -47.37
C ARG A 628 -18.11 -28.11 -46.57
N PHE A 629 -18.55 -27.06 -47.26
CA PHE A 629 -19.34 -25.99 -46.64
C PHE A 629 -20.72 -26.56 -46.27
N ARG A 630 -21.15 -26.34 -45.02
CA ARG A 630 -22.56 -26.36 -44.60
C ARG A 630 -22.83 -25.07 -43.82
N PRO A 631 -23.89 -24.32 -44.13
CA PRO A 631 -24.33 -23.20 -43.30
C PRO A 631 -25.35 -23.66 -42.25
N SER A 632 -25.33 -23.08 -41.05
CA SER A 632 -26.41 -23.15 -40.07
C SER A 632 -26.26 -22.07 -38.99
N PRO A 633 -27.32 -21.72 -38.25
CA PRO A 633 -27.81 -20.35 -38.21
C PRO A 633 -27.67 -19.68 -36.84
N HIS A 634 -27.98 -18.39 -36.85
CA HIS A 634 -28.21 -17.48 -35.72
C HIS A 634 -28.60 -18.10 -34.37
N VAL A 635 -27.90 -17.67 -33.31
CA VAL A 635 -28.48 -17.44 -31.97
C VAL A 635 -27.89 -16.16 -31.40
N ARG A 636 -28.75 -15.16 -31.16
CA ARG A 636 -28.47 -13.94 -30.38
C ARG A 636 -28.47 -14.30 -28.89
N TRP A 637 -27.52 -13.76 -28.13
CA TRP A 637 -27.65 -13.61 -26.68
C TRP A 637 -27.62 -12.12 -26.36
N GLU A 638 -28.78 -11.59 -26.00
CA GLU A 638 -28.94 -10.28 -25.37
C GLU A 638 -28.50 -10.37 -23.91
N ALA A 639 -27.58 -9.50 -23.48
CA ALA A 639 -27.27 -9.27 -22.09
C ALA A 639 -28.00 -8.00 -21.64
N THR A 640 -29.10 -8.17 -20.90
CA THR A 640 -29.79 -7.07 -20.23
C THR A 640 -29.06 -6.75 -18.91
N LEU A 641 -28.36 -5.62 -18.88
CA LEU A 641 -27.95 -4.96 -17.63
C LEU A 641 -29.18 -4.20 -17.09
N ARG A 642 -29.76 -4.67 -15.99
CA ARG A 642 -30.66 -3.85 -15.16
C ARG A 642 -29.80 -2.97 -14.25
N ARG A 643 -30.10 -1.67 -14.25
CA ARG A 643 -29.76 -0.73 -13.20
C ARG A 643 -30.63 -0.95 -11.97
#